data_AF-A0A174JBN3-F1
#
_entry.id   AF-A0A174JBN3-F1
#
_cell.length_a   1.000
_cell.length_b   1.000
_cell.length_c   1.000
_cell.angle_alpha   90.00
_cell.angle_beta   90.00
_cell.angle_gamma   90.00
#
_symmetry.space_group_name_H-M   'P 1'
#
loop_
_entity.id
_entity.type
_entity.pdbx_description
1 polymer ?
#
loop_
_entity_poly.entity_id
_entity_poly.type
_entity_poly.pdbx_seq_one_letter_code
_entity_poly.pdbx_strand_id
1 'polypeptide(L)'
;MKANSDKSKQSNKATRRVLAGVLCGASVLSLVLSLVMPPISQAIANDAEAGAAEKTVAAADSSTESTDVENTNSGDTEKNQNSDETEGDETGSSNDVEKNQAEDQLEDEQRGEDGETSDDNAVKAAAEGGQTETASDKIDSAEKLKSGLEAASGAANFELVSDIDINTSIVLDEDGSNITLDLNGHKIKYSNKDQPLFNITKGATLTVKDNGQTAMDIPTGDKFVCQDNSLSKNGNLASMTYDNSNIPTNLTYYVTGSSVKVDGTSTTETLYKHGTSIGGAIVACADKDNLNHDYLKLINLYATDGKGGTFKLESGVITQQENISVNSLVYAEEGSTVNMSGGYVCGATSKSQGAGIELGVKNGKGATFNLTGGVIAGNRAPNGGGVYANGADVYPKDPETNMTKINMTGGIISGNSTLNAGLGGGIMAKGGIVTVSGGYITNNRMVQFCGHDGWGDHGGAGLAANNGAHVTISGGQITGNYSEEAGGGVYVTDLGRDGSRKDMAWLNITGGIIASNESFRSEGAGIRVGQMVDAMINGTEGNKVYITNNYCMSRFDWGGGGIFVQGNSNAGKEYTAGRLFVYNSYISSNTAGGYGGGVAVCPTGKTLVTNTDGTAIFGNISAGNEQNADGDEQNANGYDPATNSGNEGKPHLSSGGSEKNQDQDAYNSEKFREKGHADFFLAAKDGHKEPLAAIIGKMLGGGDAKYSGSKELNEAIKIPADGGVQIYRSIGLTSDVHVGDAEANNAQAAATTFITGNYSWDHGGGIMSNGDLYLGVPADTYVYPSLKLKASKALKNKQTEKEEMLTKDQFSFAVYRKDSDTATAPSWKNDSFSDGDCTLVGSAKNDAEGNITFDLGEQFVDKTVVANKITYYLVEQTGGDSDIEYDHTVYEIEVQLTDNETLLMNVPKKDDSSQNVPLYVHNYTITSVSATGRSGDTTKALGTMERDSEGYYSIIDSNAGKTFTNKYTPYTSSGSWTPKATKVVKGGEMKEFTLEFADNLAFEKAKTVKTQIDGDKTQTLPFEAVNYELKQLEGGGTTGRGASKTFTYYVREKDESSLFSHYKFDKSVYKLTVVATDNTKGTINCKVTYRKGTVGSDGKWKDANSADHELTDASTPTFINTYSTSLPLSGMSGVTLTYLAGAAVLCAAAAWMHIRRKANAKGGERRE
;
A
#
# COMPACT_ATOMS: atom_id res chain seq x y z
N MET A 1 -27.48 -15.37 -39.50
CA MET A 1 -28.23 -16.50 -40.10
C MET A 1 -27.30 -17.28 -41.03
N LYS A 2 -27.75 -18.44 -41.55
CA LYS A 2 -27.09 -19.33 -42.52
C LYS A 2 -26.31 -18.64 -43.66
N ALA A 3 -25.31 -19.25 -44.32
CA ALA A 3 -24.48 -20.44 -44.03
C ALA A 3 -23.44 -20.64 -45.16
N ASN A 4 -22.40 -21.46 -44.92
CA ASN A 4 -21.63 -22.24 -45.91
C ASN A 4 -20.82 -21.48 -47.02
N SER A 5 -19.81 -22.07 -47.69
CA SER A 5 -18.86 -23.14 -47.33
C SER A 5 -17.81 -23.31 -48.45
N ASP A 6 -16.57 -23.68 -48.08
CA ASP A 6 -15.69 -24.60 -48.83
C ASP A 6 -15.10 -24.27 -50.24
N LYS A 7 -13.80 -24.58 -50.37
CA LYS A 7 -13.11 -25.24 -51.53
C LYS A 7 -12.92 -24.55 -52.90
N SER A 8 -11.69 -24.07 -53.08
CA SER A 8 -10.66 -24.65 -53.99
C SER A 8 -10.52 -24.23 -55.47
N LYS A 9 -9.23 -24.07 -55.84
CA LYS A 9 -8.50 -24.43 -57.09
C LYS A 9 -8.99 -24.01 -58.50
N GLN A 10 -7.97 -23.57 -59.26
CA GLN A 10 -7.74 -23.78 -60.71
C GLN A 10 -8.60 -23.07 -61.78
N SER A 11 -8.03 -21.98 -62.29
CA SER A 11 -7.66 -21.77 -63.71
C SER A 11 -8.70 -21.79 -64.86
N ASN A 12 -8.42 -20.89 -65.81
CA ASN A 12 -8.67 -20.97 -67.27
C ASN A 12 -10.01 -20.48 -67.88
N LYS A 13 -9.83 -19.61 -68.87
CA LYS A 13 -10.63 -19.36 -70.09
C LYS A 13 -12.08 -18.81 -69.98
N ALA A 14 -12.13 -17.50 -70.22
CA ALA A 14 -12.68 -16.91 -71.46
C ALA A 14 -14.20 -16.74 -71.66
N THR A 15 -14.62 -15.47 -71.55
CA THR A 15 -15.28 -14.67 -72.61
C THR A 15 -16.62 -15.17 -73.22
N ARG A 16 -17.71 -14.38 -73.09
CA ARG A 16 -18.38 -13.67 -74.23
C ARG A 16 -19.74 -12.97 -73.92
N ARG A 17 -19.92 -11.80 -74.58
CA ARG A 17 -21.18 -11.23 -75.16
C ARG A 17 -22.29 -10.78 -74.16
N VAL A 18 -23.33 -10.03 -74.56
CA VAL A 18 -23.74 -9.41 -75.87
C VAL A 18 -23.91 -7.86 -75.69
N LEU A 19 -24.62 -6.98 -76.42
CA LEU A 19 -25.53 -6.96 -77.60
C LEU A 19 -25.30 -5.59 -78.33
N ALA A 20 -25.07 -5.52 -79.65
CA ALA A 20 -25.98 -5.16 -80.77
C ALA A 20 -26.88 -3.89 -80.63
N GLY A 21 -27.16 -3.10 -81.68
CA GLY A 21 -26.94 -3.29 -83.14
C GLY A 21 -26.81 -1.96 -83.94
N VAL A 22 -26.31 -1.90 -85.19
CA VAL A 22 -26.75 -2.54 -86.48
C VAL A 22 -27.99 -1.83 -87.07
N LEU A 23 -28.12 -1.47 -88.36
CA LEU A 23 -27.40 -1.77 -89.63
C LEU A 23 -26.32 -0.68 -89.97
N CYS A 24 -25.82 -0.37 -91.19
CA CYS A 24 -25.91 -0.86 -92.60
C CYS A 24 -24.59 -0.42 -93.31
N GLY A 25 -23.94 -1.05 -94.30
CA GLY A 25 -24.27 -2.07 -95.33
C GLY A 25 -23.74 -1.53 -96.69
N ALA A 26 -23.07 -2.27 -97.59
CA ALA A 26 -22.67 -3.69 -97.62
C ALA A 26 -21.44 -3.93 -98.55
N SER A 27 -20.77 -5.08 -98.38
CA SER A 27 -20.25 -6.07 -99.39
C SER A 27 -19.46 -5.62 -100.67
N VAL A 28 -18.61 -6.42 -101.34
CA VAL A 28 -18.33 -7.89 -101.31
C VAL A 28 -16.85 -8.21 -101.66
N LEU A 29 -16.38 -9.40 -101.24
CA LEU A 29 -15.40 -10.33 -101.88
C LEU A 29 -13.93 -9.94 -102.24
N SER A 30 -13.02 -10.57 -101.46
CA SER A 30 -11.89 -11.44 -101.88
C SER A 30 -10.57 -10.96 -102.56
N LEU A 31 -9.50 -11.62 -102.06
CA LEU A 31 -8.31 -12.14 -102.77
C LEU A 31 -6.97 -11.34 -102.83
N VAL A 32 -6.20 -11.49 -101.74
CA VAL A 32 -4.78 -11.96 -101.72
C VAL A 32 -3.61 -11.00 -102.12
N LEU A 33 -2.62 -10.99 -101.20
CA LEU A 33 -1.19 -10.64 -101.28
C LEU A 33 -0.67 -9.20 -101.03
N SER A 34 0.08 -9.10 -99.92
CA SER A 34 1.39 -8.43 -99.72
C SER A 34 1.58 -6.90 -99.63
N LEU A 35 2.06 -6.50 -98.42
CA LEU A 35 3.28 -5.70 -98.13
C LEU A 35 3.26 -4.17 -97.87
N VAL A 36 3.90 -3.79 -96.73
CA VAL A 36 4.65 -2.55 -96.37
C VAL A 36 3.95 -1.34 -95.67
N MET A 37 4.09 -1.33 -94.33
CA MET A 37 4.53 -0.26 -93.37
C MET A 37 3.68 0.98 -92.94
N PRO A 38 3.97 1.61 -91.76
CA PRO A 38 3.03 2.45 -90.96
C PRO A 38 3.63 3.83 -90.44
N PRO A 39 3.35 4.45 -89.25
CA PRO A 39 2.71 5.78 -89.15
C PRO A 39 3.35 6.86 -88.19
N ILE A 40 2.54 7.64 -87.43
CA ILE A 40 2.72 9.09 -87.06
C ILE A 40 2.35 9.45 -85.55
N SER A 41 2.71 10.66 -85.05
CA SER A 41 2.56 11.30 -83.69
C SER A 41 1.16 11.94 -83.35
N GLN A 42 0.83 12.80 -82.33
CA GLN A 42 1.54 13.66 -81.31
C GLN A 42 0.59 14.24 -80.17
N ALA A 43 1.06 15.21 -79.34
CA ALA A 43 0.39 16.13 -78.34
C ALA A 43 0.25 15.69 -76.84
N ILE A 44 0.22 16.51 -75.73
CA ILE A 44 0.21 17.98 -75.34
C ILE A 44 -1.15 18.56 -74.83
N ALA A 45 -1.33 19.40 -73.75
CA ALA A 45 -0.63 19.73 -72.46
C ALA A 45 -1.42 20.78 -71.56
N ASN A 46 -1.00 21.06 -70.30
CA ASN A 46 -1.24 22.25 -69.39
C ASN A 46 -2.68 22.50 -68.77
N ASP A 47 -2.99 23.30 -67.70
CA ASP A 47 -2.26 24.16 -66.69
C ASP A 47 -3.14 24.60 -65.43
N ALA A 48 -2.54 25.28 -64.41
CA ALA A 48 -3.12 26.21 -63.37
C ALA A 48 -4.00 25.68 -62.16
N GLU A 49 -4.43 26.41 -61.09
CA GLU A 49 -3.92 27.39 -60.04
C GLU A 49 -5.08 27.71 -58.99
N ALA A 50 -5.07 28.42 -57.82
CA ALA A 50 -4.10 28.96 -56.80
C ALA A 50 -4.81 29.57 -55.51
N GLY A 51 -4.12 29.73 -54.35
CA GLY A 51 -4.45 30.62 -53.16
C GLY A 51 -5.21 30.02 -51.93
N ALA A 52 -5.19 30.54 -50.66
CA ALA A 52 -4.31 31.48 -49.90
C ALA A 52 -4.64 31.56 -48.35
N ALA A 53 -3.68 32.05 -47.50
CA ALA A 53 -3.79 32.74 -46.17
C ALA A 53 -3.62 32.04 -44.74
N GLU A 54 -2.84 32.74 -43.88
CA GLU A 54 -2.69 32.91 -42.39
C GLU A 54 -2.78 31.79 -41.26
N LYS A 55 -1.65 31.63 -40.53
CA LYS A 55 -1.37 31.97 -39.08
C LYS A 55 -1.74 31.07 -37.84
N THR A 56 -0.72 30.89 -36.96
CA THR A 56 -0.70 30.65 -35.47
C THR A 56 -1.14 29.32 -34.80
N VAL A 57 -0.13 28.58 -34.29
CA VAL A 57 0.08 28.02 -32.93
C VAL A 57 -1.09 27.42 -32.11
N ALA A 58 -0.99 26.11 -31.78
CA ALA A 58 -1.18 25.54 -30.43
C ALA A 58 -0.64 24.09 -30.36
N ALA A 59 -0.41 23.54 -29.16
CA ALA A 59 0.20 22.22 -28.91
C ALA A 59 -0.83 21.09 -28.67
N ALA A 60 -0.42 19.83 -28.90
CA ALA A 60 -1.02 18.63 -28.30
C ALA A 60 -0.11 17.38 -28.45
N ASP A 61 0.32 16.83 -27.31
CA ASP A 61 0.67 15.41 -27.08
C ASP A 61 0.88 15.25 -25.55
N SER A 62 0.63 14.10 -24.90
CA SER A 62 0.23 12.77 -25.38
C SER A 62 -0.62 12.02 -24.34
N SER A 63 -1.22 10.87 -24.72
CA SER A 63 -1.53 9.75 -23.81
C SER A 63 -1.92 8.46 -24.57
N THR A 64 -1.96 7.33 -23.85
CA THR A 64 -2.43 5.97 -24.22
C THR A 64 -1.57 5.10 -25.17
N GLU A 65 -1.07 3.99 -24.61
CA GLU A 65 -1.35 2.57 -24.94
C GLU A 65 -1.78 2.13 -26.36
N SER A 66 -1.57 0.89 -26.83
CA SER A 66 -0.85 -0.34 -26.35
C SER A 66 -0.80 -1.37 -27.51
N THR A 67 -0.18 -2.56 -27.36
CA THR A 67 -0.71 -3.89 -27.80
C THR A 67 0.33 -5.04 -27.73
N ASP A 68 -0.16 -6.25 -27.40
CA ASP A 68 0.56 -7.53 -27.40
C ASP A 68 0.49 -8.30 -28.75
N VAL A 69 1.38 -9.29 -28.94
CA VAL A 69 1.17 -10.43 -29.85
C VAL A 69 1.82 -11.70 -29.28
N GLU A 70 1.10 -12.83 -29.29
CA GLU A 70 1.54 -14.13 -28.73
C GLU A 70 2.13 -15.12 -29.76
N ASN A 71 3.22 -15.81 -29.34
CA ASN A 71 3.41 -17.28 -29.27
C ASN A 71 3.17 -18.22 -30.49
N THR A 72 4.11 -19.16 -30.75
CA THR A 72 3.91 -20.64 -30.79
C THR A 72 5.06 -21.44 -31.45
N ASN A 73 5.60 -22.48 -30.77
CA ASN A 73 5.63 -23.89 -31.24
C ASN A 73 6.19 -24.87 -30.17
N SER A 74 6.14 -26.20 -30.41
CA SER A 74 6.39 -27.24 -29.38
C SER A 74 7.01 -28.57 -29.90
N GLY A 75 7.55 -29.40 -28.99
CA GLY A 75 7.97 -30.81 -29.19
C GLY A 75 9.49 -31.04 -29.37
N ASP A 76 10.10 -32.20 -29.02
CA ASP A 76 9.59 -33.41 -28.34
C ASP A 76 10.77 -34.26 -27.73
N THR A 77 10.43 -35.35 -27.02
CA THR A 77 11.22 -36.31 -26.20
C THR A 77 12.53 -36.93 -26.75
N GLU A 78 13.45 -37.35 -25.85
CA GLU A 78 13.76 -38.79 -25.59
C GLU A 78 14.58 -39.05 -24.28
N LYS A 79 15.13 -40.27 -24.08
CA LYS A 79 15.47 -40.91 -22.76
C LYS A 79 16.94 -41.34 -22.56
N ASN A 80 17.21 -41.94 -21.38
CA ASN A 80 18.25 -42.94 -21.04
C ASN A 80 19.67 -42.42 -20.72
N GLN A 81 20.52 -43.12 -19.92
CA GLN A 81 20.35 -44.03 -18.77
C GLN A 81 21.76 -44.40 -18.23
N ASN A 82 21.93 -44.57 -16.91
CA ASN A 82 23.03 -45.35 -16.26
C ASN A 82 24.50 -44.84 -16.48
N SER A 83 25.52 -45.23 -15.70
CA SER A 83 25.63 -45.83 -14.35
C SER A 83 27.08 -45.70 -13.81
N ASP A 84 27.31 -46.12 -12.55
CA ASP A 84 28.58 -46.66 -11.98
C ASP A 84 29.81 -45.72 -11.80
N GLU A 85 30.68 -45.86 -10.78
CA GLU A 85 30.58 -46.37 -9.38
C GLU A 85 31.93 -46.08 -8.64
N THR A 86 31.94 -45.89 -7.30
CA THR A 86 33.10 -46.15 -6.37
C THR A 86 34.44 -45.35 -6.54
N GLU A 87 35.32 -45.03 -5.56
CA GLU A 87 35.41 -44.97 -4.07
C GLU A 87 36.08 -43.60 -3.72
N GLY A 88 36.37 -43.13 -2.48
CA GLY A 88 36.31 -43.66 -1.10
C GLY A 88 36.91 -42.63 -0.11
N ASP A 89 36.93 -42.96 1.20
CA ASP A 89 37.46 -42.19 2.36
C ASP A 89 36.89 -40.75 2.57
N GLU A 90 35.98 -40.52 3.52
CA GLU A 90 36.22 -40.32 4.97
C GLU A 90 37.11 -39.09 5.30
N THR A 91 36.62 -38.06 6.00
CA THR A 91 36.21 -38.11 7.42
C THR A 91 35.46 -36.83 7.85
N GLY A 92 34.62 -36.92 8.90
CA GLY A 92 34.33 -35.78 9.79
C GLY A 92 32.94 -35.11 9.72
N SER A 93 32.02 -35.61 10.55
CA SER A 93 30.97 -34.91 11.33
C SER A 93 30.69 -33.41 11.06
N SER A 94 29.44 -32.91 11.00
CA SER A 94 28.10 -33.55 10.99
C SER A 94 26.99 -32.51 10.83
N ASN A 95 26.16 -32.68 9.80
CA ASN A 95 24.71 -32.46 9.74
C ASN A 95 24.11 -31.17 10.34
N ASP A 96 23.95 -30.17 9.47
CA ASP A 96 22.65 -29.73 8.92
C ASP A 96 21.34 -30.11 9.65
N VAL A 97 20.41 -29.14 9.69
CA VAL A 97 18.97 -29.34 9.93
C VAL A 97 18.18 -28.60 8.85
N GLU A 98 17.33 -29.30 8.09
CA GLU A 98 16.05 -28.76 7.62
C GLU A 98 15.14 -29.82 6.96
N LYS A 99 13.82 -29.61 7.11
CA LYS A 99 12.69 -30.10 6.27
C LYS A 99 12.51 -31.64 6.15
N ASN A 100 11.33 -32.20 6.33
CA ASN A 100 10.05 -31.78 5.74
C ASN A 100 8.78 -32.24 6.51
N GLN A 101 7.63 -31.84 5.98
CA GLN A 101 6.25 -32.04 6.45
C GLN A 101 5.81 -33.52 6.57
N ALA A 102 4.88 -33.80 7.49
CA ALA A 102 3.81 -34.81 7.38
C ALA A 102 2.64 -34.44 8.32
N GLU A 103 1.48 -35.06 8.12
CA GLU A 103 0.22 -34.75 8.82
C GLU A 103 -0.11 -35.75 9.95
N ASP A 104 -0.84 -35.25 10.95
CA ASP A 104 -1.89 -35.94 11.72
C ASP A 104 -1.55 -36.97 12.84
N GLN A 105 -2.45 -36.98 13.83
CA GLN A 105 -2.68 -37.94 14.92
C GLN A 105 -1.85 -37.88 16.22
N LEU A 106 -2.57 -38.16 17.32
CA LEU A 106 -2.13 -38.13 18.72
C LEU A 106 -2.07 -39.56 19.28
N GLU A 107 -0.97 -39.95 19.93
CA GLU A 107 -0.97 -41.02 20.93
C GLU A 107 -0.03 -40.64 22.10
N ASP A 108 -0.46 -40.92 23.33
CA ASP A 108 0.31 -40.71 24.56
C ASP A 108 1.17 -41.94 24.90
N GLU A 109 2.43 -41.74 25.35
CA GLU A 109 3.10 -42.70 26.24
C GLU A 109 3.76 -41.97 27.43
N GLN A 110 3.25 -42.21 28.64
CA GLN A 110 3.90 -41.82 29.89
C GLN A 110 4.97 -42.83 30.32
N ARG A 111 5.99 -42.35 31.04
CA ARG A 111 6.78 -43.15 31.99
C ARG A 111 7.01 -42.39 33.29
N GLY A 112 6.92 -43.10 34.41
CA GLY A 112 7.24 -42.62 35.75
C GLY A 112 8.75 -42.41 35.99
N GLU A 113 9.20 -42.12 37.22
CA GLU A 113 8.60 -42.50 38.51
C GLU A 113 8.55 -41.36 39.57
N ASP A 114 7.57 -41.49 40.46
CA ASP A 114 7.52 -41.07 41.88
C ASP A 114 7.72 -39.59 42.29
N GLY A 115 6.58 -38.90 42.48
CA GLY A 115 6.42 -37.72 43.34
C GLY A 115 4.94 -37.36 43.53
N GLU A 116 4.39 -37.52 44.74
CA GLU A 116 2.95 -37.29 45.01
C GLU A 116 2.56 -35.79 45.00
N THR A 117 1.92 -35.32 43.93
CA THR A 117 1.00 -34.16 43.95
C THR A 117 -0.20 -34.42 43.04
N SER A 118 -1.40 -34.05 43.50
CA SER A 118 -2.66 -34.29 42.79
C SER A 118 -3.13 -33.05 42.02
N ASP A 119 -2.74 -32.94 40.75
CA ASP A 119 -3.27 -31.95 39.80
C ASP A 119 -4.17 -32.65 38.78
N ASP A 120 -5.45 -32.25 38.72
CA ASP A 120 -6.42 -32.71 37.75
C ASP A 120 -7.39 -31.56 37.41
N ASN A 121 -6.96 -30.67 36.52
CA ASN A 121 -7.66 -29.41 36.22
C ASN A 121 -7.61 -28.99 34.75
N ALA A 122 -7.63 -29.97 33.83
CA ALA A 122 -7.87 -29.70 32.42
C ALA A 122 -9.37 -29.46 32.18
N VAL A 123 -9.78 -28.22 31.91
CA VAL A 123 -11.19 -27.84 31.70
C VAL A 123 -11.72 -28.42 30.37
N LYS A 124 -12.08 -29.69 30.41
CA LYS A 124 -12.73 -30.41 29.32
C LYS A 124 -14.20 -30.01 29.29
N ALA A 125 -14.68 -29.47 28.16
CA ALA A 125 -16.10 -29.19 27.98
C ALA A 125 -16.89 -30.48 28.14
N ALA A 126 -17.71 -30.55 29.19
CA ALA A 126 -18.48 -31.75 29.52
C ALA A 126 -19.61 -31.93 28.49
N ALA A 127 -19.37 -32.79 27.50
CA ALA A 127 -20.42 -33.24 26.59
C ALA A 127 -21.51 -33.94 27.43
N GLU A 128 -22.74 -33.44 27.34
CA GLU A 128 -23.84 -33.89 28.18
C GLU A 128 -24.27 -35.31 27.81
N GLY A 129 -23.73 -36.29 28.54
CA GLY A 129 -24.13 -37.69 28.44
C GLY A 129 -25.59 -37.84 28.85
N GLY A 130 -26.48 -37.96 27.86
CA GLY A 130 -27.92 -37.88 28.04
C GLY A 130 -28.46 -38.80 29.14
N GLN A 131 -28.98 -38.19 30.21
CA GLN A 131 -29.68 -38.90 31.27
C GLN A 131 -31.12 -39.22 30.84
N THR A 132 -31.57 -40.44 31.10
CA THR A 132 -32.97 -40.83 30.90
C THR A 132 -33.87 -40.08 31.88
N GLU A 133 -34.87 -39.36 31.36
CA GLU A 133 -35.78 -38.54 32.16
C GLU A 133 -36.49 -39.35 33.26
N THR A 134 -36.14 -39.08 34.52
CA THR A 134 -37.04 -39.29 35.65
C THR A 134 -38.13 -38.24 35.58
N ALA A 135 -39.39 -38.68 35.64
CA ALA A 135 -40.55 -37.80 35.54
C ALA A 135 -40.56 -36.76 36.68
N SER A 136 -40.80 -35.49 36.33
CA SER A 136 -40.75 -34.38 37.27
C SER A 136 -41.86 -34.43 38.32
N ASP A 137 -41.50 -34.20 39.58
CA ASP A 137 -42.45 -34.03 40.67
C ASP A 137 -43.11 -32.65 40.59
N LYS A 138 -44.46 -32.62 40.65
CA LYS A 138 -45.26 -31.42 40.38
C LYS A 138 -45.50 -30.58 41.64
N ILE A 139 -45.12 -29.31 41.56
CA ILE A 139 -45.15 -28.34 42.65
C ILE A 139 -46.31 -27.34 42.45
N ASP A 140 -47.25 -27.35 43.39
CA ASP A 140 -48.46 -26.51 43.44
C ASP A 140 -48.59 -25.70 44.75
N SER A 141 -47.60 -25.79 45.65
CA SER A 141 -47.60 -25.06 46.93
C SER A 141 -46.16 -24.76 47.42
N ALA A 142 -46.03 -23.74 48.27
CA ALA A 142 -44.75 -23.36 48.87
C ALA A 142 -44.19 -24.45 49.80
N GLU A 143 -45.06 -25.17 50.51
CA GLU A 143 -44.68 -26.31 51.34
C GLU A 143 -44.07 -27.43 50.49
N LYS A 144 -44.68 -27.78 49.35
CA LYS A 144 -44.13 -28.78 48.42
C LYS A 144 -42.80 -28.32 47.82
N LEU A 145 -42.70 -27.05 47.40
CA LEU A 145 -41.46 -26.50 46.85
C LEU A 145 -40.31 -26.66 47.84
N LYS A 146 -40.53 -26.29 49.11
CA LYS A 146 -39.53 -26.45 50.16
C LYS A 146 -39.25 -27.92 50.47
N SER A 147 -40.27 -28.71 50.85
CA SER A 147 -40.06 -30.08 51.32
C SER A 147 -39.59 -31.05 50.22
N GLY A 148 -39.89 -30.78 48.95
CA GLY A 148 -39.40 -31.56 47.82
C GLY A 148 -37.92 -31.32 47.57
N LEU A 149 -37.50 -30.05 47.47
CA LEU A 149 -36.11 -29.69 47.18
C LEU A 149 -35.17 -29.97 48.36
N GLU A 150 -35.59 -29.75 49.61
CA GLU A 150 -34.78 -30.07 50.80
C GLU A 150 -34.65 -31.58 51.08
N ALA A 151 -35.50 -32.42 50.48
CA ALA A 151 -35.43 -33.89 50.61
C ALA A 151 -34.82 -34.57 49.38
N ALA A 152 -34.38 -33.80 48.37
CA ALA A 152 -33.84 -34.33 47.14
C ALA A 152 -32.40 -34.84 47.32
N SER A 153 -32.15 -36.08 46.89
CA SER A 153 -30.82 -36.71 46.92
C SER A 153 -30.54 -37.42 45.60
N GLY A 154 -29.28 -37.42 45.16
CA GLY A 154 -28.94 -37.82 43.79
C GLY A 154 -29.53 -36.85 42.75
N ALA A 155 -30.01 -37.39 41.63
CA ALA A 155 -30.64 -36.60 40.56
C ALA A 155 -32.17 -36.51 40.75
N ALA A 156 -32.71 -35.29 40.84
CA ALA A 156 -34.14 -35.04 41.04
C ALA A 156 -34.66 -33.94 40.10
N ASN A 157 -35.90 -34.08 39.63
CA ASN A 157 -36.55 -33.15 38.70
C ASN A 157 -37.88 -32.66 39.29
N PHE A 158 -38.12 -31.35 39.25
CA PHE A 158 -39.33 -30.69 39.73
C PHE A 158 -39.91 -29.76 38.65
N GLU A 159 -41.24 -29.65 38.61
CA GLU A 159 -41.98 -28.84 37.64
C GLU A 159 -43.04 -28.01 38.38
N LEU A 160 -43.04 -26.69 38.21
CA LEU A 160 -44.13 -25.84 38.70
C LEU A 160 -45.41 -26.06 37.89
N VAL A 161 -46.57 -26.03 38.56
CA VAL A 161 -47.90 -26.03 37.89
C VAL A 161 -48.79 -24.85 38.31
N SER A 162 -48.24 -23.92 39.08
CA SER A 162 -48.85 -22.64 39.47
C SER A 162 -47.77 -21.65 39.91
N ASP A 163 -48.10 -20.36 39.94
CA ASP A 163 -47.30 -19.38 40.69
C ASP A 163 -47.25 -19.77 42.17
N ILE A 164 -46.12 -19.51 42.83
CA ILE A 164 -45.85 -19.86 44.23
C ILE A 164 -45.41 -18.61 45.00
N ASP A 165 -46.23 -18.14 45.94
CA ASP A 165 -45.85 -17.14 46.93
C ASP A 165 -45.18 -17.83 48.14
N ILE A 166 -43.95 -17.45 48.49
CA ILE A 166 -43.14 -18.10 49.53
C ILE A 166 -42.31 -17.07 50.32
N ASN A 167 -42.11 -17.32 51.62
CA ASN A 167 -41.32 -16.45 52.52
C ASN A 167 -40.31 -17.21 53.39
N THR A 168 -40.18 -18.53 53.20
CA THR A 168 -39.21 -19.39 53.88
C THR A 168 -38.07 -19.76 52.95
N SER A 169 -36.85 -19.82 53.51
CA SER A 169 -35.66 -20.29 52.79
C SER A 169 -35.69 -21.79 52.56
N ILE A 170 -35.00 -22.22 51.50
CA ILE A 170 -34.78 -23.60 51.06
C ILE A 170 -33.26 -23.85 51.13
N VAL A 171 -32.85 -24.93 51.81
CA VAL A 171 -31.42 -25.31 51.94
C VAL A 171 -31.15 -26.58 51.15
N LEU A 172 -30.14 -26.53 50.29
CA LEU A 172 -29.65 -27.65 49.48
C LEU A 172 -28.26 -28.04 49.99
N ASP A 173 -28.22 -28.92 50.99
CA ASP A 173 -27.01 -29.40 51.68
C ASP A 173 -26.87 -30.94 51.69
N GLU A 174 -27.53 -31.63 50.74
CA GLU A 174 -27.24 -33.03 50.45
C GLU A 174 -26.08 -33.16 49.44
N ASP A 175 -25.09 -33.97 49.82
CA ASP A 175 -23.77 -34.02 49.17
C ASP A 175 -23.85 -34.56 47.74
N GLY A 176 -23.46 -33.74 46.76
CA GLY A 176 -23.51 -34.11 45.34
C GLY A 176 -24.93 -34.25 44.76
N SER A 177 -25.95 -33.71 45.44
CA SER A 177 -27.31 -33.63 44.88
C SER A 177 -27.34 -32.80 43.58
N ASN A 178 -28.17 -33.19 42.62
CA ASN A 178 -28.33 -32.50 41.33
C ASN A 178 -29.83 -32.34 41.04
N ILE A 179 -30.32 -31.12 41.24
CA ILE A 179 -31.74 -30.78 41.27
C ILE A 179 -32.07 -29.92 40.06
N THR A 180 -33.01 -30.36 39.23
CA THR A 180 -33.58 -29.55 38.14
C THR A 180 -34.93 -28.98 38.58
N LEU A 181 -35.11 -27.67 38.47
CA LEU A 181 -36.37 -26.97 38.68
C LEU A 181 -36.82 -26.32 37.36
N ASP A 182 -37.88 -26.86 36.76
CA ASP A 182 -38.57 -26.26 35.63
C ASP A 182 -39.67 -25.31 36.13
N LEU A 183 -39.51 -24.03 35.82
CA LEU A 183 -40.45 -22.96 36.13
C LEU A 183 -41.73 -23.04 35.28
N ASN A 184 -41.70 -23.69 34.11
CA ASN A 184 -42.89 -24.02 33.31
C ASN A 184 -43.88 -22.84 33.12
N GLY A 185 -43.37 -21.64 32.84
CA GLY A 185 -44.13 -20.39 32.69
C GLY A 185 -44.58 -19.72 34.00
N HIS A 186 -44.32 -20.30 35.16
CA HIS A 186 -44.80 -19.88 36.48
C HIS A 186 -43.77 -19.13 37.33
N LYS A 187 -44.27 -18.27 38.24
CA LYS A 187 -43.44 -17.38 39.05
C LYS A 187 -43.34 -17.82 40.51
N ILE A 188 -42.11 -17.91 41.02
CA ILE A 188 -41.82 -18.01 42.46
C ILE A 188 -41.61 -16.59 42.99
N LYS A 189 -42.44 -16.16 43.94
CA LYS A 189 -42.47 -14.81 44.51
C LYS A 189 -41.99 -14.87 45.95
N TYR A 190 -40.80 -14.33 46.21
CA TYR A 190 -40.13 -14.47 47.49
C TYR A 190 -40.23 -13.20 48.34
N SER A 191 -40.87 -13.29 49.51
CA SER A 191 -41.12 -12.15 50.42
C SER A 191 -40.42 -12.30 51.77
N ASN A 192 -39.08 -12.35 51.76
CA ASN A 192 -38.24 -12.28 52.96
C ASN A 192 -37.10 -11.28 52.76
N LYS A 193 -36.76 -10.54 53.82
CA LYS A 193 -35.84 -9.38 53.77
C LYS A 193 -34.40 -9.65 54.20
N ASP A 194 -34.16 -10.71 54.99
CA ASP A 194 -32.86 -10.96 55.65
C ASP A 194 -32.22 -12.30 55.26
N GLN A 195 -32.91 -13.16 54.49
CA GLN A 195 -32.50 -14.54 54.21
C GLN A 195 -32.64 -14.86 52.71
N PRO A 196 -31.76 -15.70 52.13
CA PRO A 196 -31.92 -16.18 50.75
C PRO A 196 -33.15 -17.06 50.55
N LEU A 197 -33.70 -17.09 49.33
CA LEU A 197 -34.66 -18.13 48.94
C LEU A 197 -33.94 -19.47 48.83
N PHE A 198 -32.85 -19.53 48.07
CA PHE A 198 -32.04 -20.74 47.88
C PHE A 198 -30.67 -20.58 48.54
N ASN A 199 -30.33 -21.52 49.41
CA ASN A 199 -28.98 -21.71 49.96
C ASN A 199 -28.39 -23.00 49.38
N ILE A 200 -27.35 -22.89 48.56
CA ILE A 200 -26.75 -24.01 47.82
C ILE A 200 -25.34 -24.25 48.34
N THR A 201 -25.06 -25.45 48.84
CA THR A 201 -23.79 -25.74 49.52
C THR A 201 -23.38 -27.21 49.40
N LYS A 202 -22.21 -27.58 49.94
CA LYS A 202 -21.75 -28.97 50.13
C LYS A 202 -21.66 -29.80 48.84
N GLY A 203 -21.48 -29.16 47.69
CA GLY A 203 -21.46 -29.82 46.37
C GLY A 203 -22.83 -30.00 45.72
N ALA A 204 -23.91 -29.52 46.32
CA ALA A 204 -25.24 -29.53 45.70
C ALA A 204 -25.28 -28.65 44.44
N THR A 205 -26.04 -29.09 43.44
CA THR A 205 -26.29 -28.38 42.18
C THR A 205 -27.78 -28.09 42.03
N LEU A 206 -28.13 -26.81 41.83
CA LEU A 206 -29.47 -26.38 41.40
C LEU A 206 -29.41 -25.89 39.95
N THR A 207 -30.21 -26.51 39.09
CA THR A 207 -30.40 -26.15 37.69
C THR A 207 -31.79 -25.55 37.53
N VAL A 208 -31.89 -24.31 37.07
CA VAL A 208 -33.16 -23.63 36.79
C VAL A 208 -33.35 -23.49 35.29
N LYS A 209 -34.53 -23.88 34.83
CA LYS A 209 -35.01 -23.68 33.46
C LYS A 209 -36.47 -23.24 33.45
N ASP A 210 -36.93 -22.77 32.31
CA ASP A 210 -38.33 -22.55 31.97
C ASP A 210 -38.60 -23.17 30.59
N ASN A 211 -39.24 -24.34 30.56
CA ASN A 211 -39.69 -24.98 29.32
C ASN A 211 -40.82 -24.19 28.63
N GLY A 212 -41.46 -23.25 29.32
CA GLY A 212 -42.44 -22.31 28.76
C GLY A 212 -41.80 -21.11 28.05
N GLN A 213 -40.49 -20.87 28.20
CA GLN A 213 -39.79 -19.77 27.54
C GLN A 213 -39.22 -20.21 26.19
N THR A 214 -39.44 -19.40 25.15
CA THR A 214 -38.79 -19.57 23.84
C THR A 214 -37.28 -19.38 23.96
N ALA A 215 -36.50 -20.26 23.32
CA ALA A 215 -35.05 -20.15 23.23
C ALA A 215 -34.61 -18.78 22.67
N MET A 216 -33.43 -18.32 23.11
CA MET A 216 -32.87 -17.03 22.72
C MET A 216 -32.44 -17.04 21.25
N ASP A 217 -32.90 -16.03 20.50
CA ASP A 217 -32.54 -15.81 19.11
C ASP A 217 -31.10 -15.28 18.95
N ILE A 218 -30.55 -15.35 17.73
CA ILE A 218 -29.28 -14.71 17.37
C ILE A 218 -29.40 -13.19 17.58
N PRO A 219 -28.56 -12.56 18.44
CA PRO A 219 -28.79 -11.19 18.92
C PRO A 219 -28.54 -10.08 17.89
N THR A 220 -28.02 -10.43 16.71
CA THR A 220 -27.64 -9.50 15.62
C THR A 220 -28.36 -9.79 14.30
N GLY A 221 -29.46 -10.57 14.32
CA GLY A 221 -30.26 -10.84 13.13
C GLY A 221 -31.13 -9.66 12.68
N ASP A 222 -31.37 -9.53 11.37
CA ASP A 222 -32.09 -8.41 10.71
C ASP A 222 -33.40 -8.01 11.39
N LYS A 223 -34.17 -8.99 11.89
CA LYS A 223 -35.46 -8.77 12.59
C LYS A 223 -35.36 -7.91 13.85
N PHE A 224 -34.16 -7.73 14.40
CA PHE A 224 -33.91 -6.92 15.61
C PHE A 224 -33.28 -5.56 15.31
N VAL A 225 -32.91 -5.25 14.06
CA VAL A 225 -32.26 -3.97 13.72
C VAL A 225 -33.14 -2.81 14.15
N CYS A 226 -32.61 -1.96 15.04
CA CYS A 226 -33.37 -0.87 15.62
C CYS A 226 -33.70 0.18 14.56
N GLN A 227 -34.98 0.39 14.30
CA GLN A 227 -35.47 1.38 13.33
C GLN A 227 -35.59 2.79 13.93
N ASP A 228 -35.24 2.96 15.21
CA ASP A 228 -35.31 4.23 15.91
C ASP A 228 -33.98 4.99 15.78
N ASN A 229 -33.88 5.77 14.71
CA ASN A 229 -32.72 6.61 14.41
C ASN A 229 -32.52 7.79 15.40
N SER A 230 -33.34 7.92 16.45
CA SER A 230 -33.11 8.90 17.53
C SER A 230 -32.27 8.35 18.69
N LEU A 231 -32.09 7.04 18.78
CA LEU A 231 -31.20 6.41 19.75
C LEU A 231 -29.74 6.48 19.26
N SER A 232 -28.81 6.81 20.16
CA SER A 232 -27.39 6.65 19.91
C SER A 232 -27.02 5.16 19.85
N LYS A 233 -25.86 4.82 19.28
CA LYS A 233 -25.36 3.43 19.27
C LYS A 233 -24.73 2.99 20.60
N ASN A 234 -24.94 3.76 21.68
CA ASN A 234 -24.27 3.55 22.95
C ASN A 234 -25.12 3.90 24.18
N GLY A 235 -24.78 3.32 25.33
CA GLY A 235 -25.37 3.66 26.64
C GLY A 235 -26.88 3.40 26.79
N ASN A 236 -27.52 2.68 25.87
CA ASN A 236 -28.96 2.41 25.90
C ASN A 236 -29.32 1.44 27.05
N LEU A 237 -29.70 2.00 28.19
CA LEU A 237 -30.16 1.26 29.36
C LEU A 237 -31.32 0.31 29.00
N ALA A 238 -31.31 -0.88 29.60
CA ALA A 238 -32.44 -1.79 29.50
C ALA A 238 -33.60 -1.28 30.37
N SER A 239 -34.82 -1.66 30.01
CA SER A 239 -36.06 -1.22 30.65
C SER A 239 -37.06 -2.36 30.77
N MET A 240 -37.97 -2.29 31.74
CA MET A 240 -38.99 -3.31 31.98
C MET A 240 -40.39 -2.70 32.03
N THR A 241 -41.40 -3.49 31.67
CA THR A 241 -42.80 -3.23 32.01
C THR A 241 -43.25 -4.15 33.13
N TYR A 242 -44.24 -3.73 33.92
CA TYR A 242 -44.70 -4.44 35.12
C TYR A 242 -46.20 -4.74 35.06
N ASP A 243 -46.66 -5.70 35.85
CA ASP A 243 -48.09 -5.95 36.09
C ASP A 243 -48.65 -5.08 37.23
N ASN A 244 -49.93 -5.28 37.57
CA ASN A 244 -50.58 -4.61 38.72
C ASN A 244 -50.00 -5.00 40.09
N SER A 245 -49.09 -5.97 40.15
CA SER A 245 -48.36 -6.42 41.34
C SER A 245 -46.95 -5.81 41.41
N ASN A 246 -46.60 -4.93 40.46
CA ASN A 246 -45.26 -4.38 40.22
C ASN A 246 -44.21 -5.46 39.87
N ILE A 247 -44.62 -6.62 39.34
CA ILE A 247 -43.72 -7.70 38.93
C ILE A 247 -43.40 -7.55 37.43
N PRO A 248 -42.13 -7.70 37.00
CA PRO A 248 -41.74 -7.63 35.59
C PRO A 248 -42.54 -8.57 34.67
N THR A 249 -43.01 -8.04 33.55
CA THR A 249 -43.77 -8.74 32.51
C THR A 249 -43.07 -8.80 31.16
N ASN A 250 -42.21 -7.82 30.85
CA ASN A 250 -41.39 -7.82 29.64
C ASN A 250 -40.10 -7.01 29.89
N LEU A 251 -38.97 -7.55 29.44
CA LEU A 251 -37.67 -6.88 29.37
C LEU A 251 -37.45 -6.31 27.96
N THR A 252 -36.89 -5.11 27.86
CA THR A 252 -36.38 -4.51 26.61
C THR A 252 -34.91 -4.12 26.79
N TYR A 253 -34.03 -4.60 25.94
CA TYR A 253 -32.58 -4.34 26.01
C TYR A 253 -31.98 -4.13 24.60
N TYR A 254 -30.72 -3.70 24.54
CA TYR A 254 -30.06 -3.27 23.31
C TYR A 254 -28.67 -3.88 23.13
N VAL A 255 -28.33 -4.24 21.90
CA VAL A 255 -27.02 -4.78 21.52
C VAL A 255 -26.46 -3.93 20.40
N THR A 256 -25.26 -3.39 20.58
CA THR A 256 -24.51 -2.73 19.50
C THR A 256 -23.61 -3.78 18.87
N GLY A 257 -24.07 -4.41 17.79
CA GLY A 257 -23.30 -5.44 17.09
C GLY A 257 -22.33 -4.80 16.11
N SER A 258 -21.04 -5.06 16.28
CA SER A 258 -19.99 -4.72 15.32
C SER A 258 -19.82 -5.81 14.27
N SER A 259 -19.54 -5.40 13.05
CA SER A 259 -19.11 -6.26 11.94
C SER A 259 -17.84 -5.68 11.31
N VAL A 260 -16.86 -6.52 11.00
CA VAL A 260 -15.64 -6.07 10.30
C VAL A 260 -16.00 -5.76 8.84
N LYS A 261 -15.50 -4.63 8.31
CA LYS A 261 -15.72 -4.20 6.92
C LYS A 261 -15.01 -5.12 5.94
N VAL A 262 -15.41 -5.07 4.67
CA VAL A 262 -14.84 -5.89 3.58
C VAL A 262 -13.34 -5.60 3.36
N ASP A 263 -12.87 -4.40 3.70
CA ASP A 263 -11.44 -4.03 3.71
C ASP A 263 -10.63 -4.65 4.86
N GLY A 264 -11.27 -5.15 5.92
CA GLY A 264 -10.58 -5.72 7.08
C GLY A 264 -9.85 -4.71 7.99
N THR A 265 -10.03 -3.40 7.80
CA THR A 265 -9.31 -2.34 8.55
C THR A 265 -10.09 -1.74 9.71
N SER A 266 -11.42 -1.87 9.68
CA SER A 266 -12.35 -1.10 10.51
C SER A 266 -13.70 -1.82 10.61
N THR A 267 -14.56 -1.41 11.55
CA THR A 267 -15.87 -2.03 11.79
C THR A 267 -17.04 -1.13 11.38
N THR A 268 -18.23 -1.73 11.30
CA THR A 268 -19.53 -1.08 11.16
C THR A 268 -20.47 -1.58 12.26
N GLU A 269 -20.94 -0.66 13.10
CA GLU A 269 -21.86 -0.96 14.20
C GLU A 269 -23.34 -0.79 13.80
N THR A 270 -24.16 -1.76 14.20
CA THR A 270 -25.62 -1.72 14.09
C THR A 270 -26.23 -1.86 15.48
N LEU A 271 -27.21 -1.02 15.81
CA LEU A 271 -27.97 -1.15 17.05
C LEU A 271 -29.13 -2.14 16.84
N TYR A 272 -29.24 -3.13 17.71
CA TYR A 272 -30.30 -4.13 17.73
C TYR A 272 -31.13 -3.96 18.99
N LYS A 273 -32.46 -4.01 18.86
CA LYS A 273 -33.43 -3.88 19.96
C LYS A 273 -34.12 -5.22 20.20
N HIS A 274 -34.03 -5.69 21.43
CA HIS A 274 -34.60 -6.95 21.89
C HIS A 274 -35.74 -6.70 22.86
N GLY A 275 -36.78 -7.53 22.78
CA GLY A 275 -37.94 -7.50 23.68
C GLY A 275 -38.36 -8.92 24.03
N THR A 276 -38.49 -9.22 25.33
CA THR A 276 -38.75 -10.58 25.82
C THR A 276 -39.78 -10.57 26.94
N SER A 277 -40.88 -11.31 26.74
CA SER A 277 -41.90 -11.55 27.76
C SER A 277 -41.37 -12.44 28.90
N ILE A 278 -41.68 -12.06 30.13
CA ILE A 278 -41.22 -12.73 31.35
C ILE A 278 -42.27 -13.76 31.78
N GLY A 279 -42.06 -15.01 31.32
CA GLY A 279 -42.83 -16.20 31.67
C GLY A 279 -42.49 -16.71 33.07
N GLY A 280 -41.79 -17.84 33.15
CA GLY A 280 -41.29 -18.38 34.40
C GLY A 280 -40.20 -17.49 35.01
N ALA A 281 -40.33 -17.17 36.30
CA ALA A 281 -39.38 -16.31 36.98
C ALA A 281 -39.23 -16.61 38.48
N ILE A 282 -38.04 -16.34 39.03
CA ILE A 282 -37.78 -16.25 40.46
C ILE A 282 -37.65 -14.77 40.80
N VAL A 283 -38.55 -14.26 41.64
CA VAL A 283 -38.78 -12.83 41.87
C VAL A 283 -38.58 -12.50 43.36
N ALA A 284 -37.64 -11.61 43.67
CA ALA A 284 -37.58 -10.97 44.98
C ALA A 284 -38.72 -9.93 45.11
N CYS A 285 -39.53 -10.02 46.16
CA CYS A 285 -40.69 -9.16 46.41
C CYS A 285 -40.60 -8.50 47.79
N ALA A 286 -41.16 -7.29 47.92
CA ALA A 286 -41.33 -6.66 49.22
C ALA A 286 -42.40 -7.35 50.08
N ASP A 287 -42.16 -7.40 51.39
CA ASP A 287 -43.27 -7.43 52.35
C ASP A 287 -43.77 -5.98 52.56
N LYS A 288 -45.05 -5.83 52.91
CA LYS A 288 -45.88 -4.63 52.63
C LYS A 288 -45.38 -3.32 53.26
N ASP A 289 -44.52 -3.42 54.27
CA ASP A 289 -43.99 -2.28 55.03
C ASP A 289 -42.50 -1.97 54.76
N ASN A 290 -41.79 -2.72 53.89
CA ASN A 290 -40.36 -2.49 53.62
C ASN A 290 -39.93 -2.72 52.16
N LEU A 291 -39.35 -1.68 51.55
CA LEU A 291 -38.79 -1.70 50.18
C LEU A 291 -37.26 -1.95 50.14
N ASN A 292 -36.56 -1.89 51.28
CA ASN A 292 -35.10 -2.04 51.35
C ASN A 292 -34.72 -3.45 51.82
N HIS A 293 -34.22 -4.29 50.92
CA HIS A 293 -33.75 -5.66 51.20
C HIS A 293 -32.25 -5.74 50.91
N ASP A 294 -31.48 -4.76 51.39
CA ASP A 294 -30.06 -4.56 51.06
C ASP A 294 -29.11 -5.69 51.54
N TYR A 295 -29.65 -6.68 52.27
CA TYR A 295 -29.00 -7.92 52.70
C TYR A 295 -29.51 -9.18 51.96
N LEU A 296 -30.57 -9.08 51.15
CA LEU A 296 -31.16 -10.21 50.43
C LEU A 296 -30.29 -10.61 49.24
N LYS A 297 -29.59 -11.73 49.41
CA LYS A 297 -28.99 -12.53 48.33
C LYS A 297 -30.04 -13.54 47.89
N LEU A 298 -30.75 -13.30 46.78
CA LEU A 298 -31.93 -14.12 46.43
C LEU A 298 -31.56 -15.59 46.22
N ILE A 299 -30.45 -15.85 45.53
CA ILE A 299 -29.77 -17.15 45.42
C ILE A 299 -28.38 -17.01 46.04
N ASN A 300 -28.03 -17.87 47.00
CA ASN A 300 -26.80 -17.77 47.79
C ASN A 300 -26.02 -19.10 47.75
N LEU A 301 -24.81 -19.08 47.20
CA LEU A 301 -23.93 -20.23 47.09
C LEU A 301 -22.71 -20.07 48.01
N TYR A 302 -22.44 -21.06 48.86
CA TYR A 302 -21.31 -21.07 49.79
C TYR A 302 -20.79 -22.50 49.99
N ALA A 303 -19.77 -22.68 50.84
CA ALA A 303 -19.21 -23.99 51.14
C ALA A 303 -19.66 -24.59 52.48
N THR A 304 -19.77 -25.91 52.52
CA THR A 304 -19.93 -26.71 53.74
C THR A 304 -19.18 -28.02 53.53
N ASP A 305 -18.55 -28.52 54.59
CA ASP A 305 -17.58 -29.64 54.52
C ASP A 305 -16.48 -29.44 53.45
N GLY A 306 -16.12 -28.18 53.18
CA GLY A 306 -15.10 -27.77 52.21
C GLY A 306 -15.55 -27.71 50.74
N LYS A 307 -16.79 -28.12 50.43
CA LYS A 307 -17.39 -28.16 49.08
C LYS A 307 -18.34 -26.98 48.86
N GLY A 308 -18.12 -26.18 47.81
CA GLY A 308 -19.01 -25.10 47.40
C GLY A 308 -20.31 -25.60 46.73
N GLY A 309 -21.30 -24.73 46.57
CA GLY A 309 -22.52 -25.01 45.80
C GLY A 309 -22.34 -24.74 44.30
N THR A 310 -23.26 -25.26 43.47
CA THR A 310 -23.35 -24.93 42.04
C THR A 310 -24.76 -24.45 41.67
N PHE A 311 -24.84 -23.36 40.93
CA PHE A 311 -26.08 -22.88 40.30
C PHE A 311 -25.92 -22.92 38.77
N LYS A 312 -26.97 -23.36 38.06
CA LYS A 312 -27.07 -23.28 36.60
C LYS A 312 -28.36 -22.56 36.20
N LEU A 313 -28.26 -21.62 35.26
CA LEU A 313 -29.41 -20.99 34.60
C LEU A 313 -29.41 -21.33 33.10
N GLU A 314 -30.38 -22.13 32.69
CA GLU A 314 -30.57 -22.60 31.31
C GLU A 314 -31.67 -21.81 30.59
N SER A 315 -32.78 -21.52 31.27
CA SER A 315 -33.81 -20.57 30.84
C SER A 315 -34.65 -20.07 32.03
N GLY A 316 -35.60 -19.17 31.78
CA GLY A 316 -36.34 -18.46 32.83
C GLY A 316 -35.65 -17.15 33.23
N VAL A 317 -36.20 -16.48 34.24
CA VAL A 317 -35.79 -15.12 34.63
C VAL A 317 -35.54 -15.03 36.14
N ILE A 318 -34.38 -14.53 36.54
CA ILE A 318 -34.10 -14.11 37.92
C ILE A 318 -34.23 -12.59 37.98
N THR A 319 -35.08 -12.07 38.87
CA THR A 319 -35.41 -10.64 38.91
C THR A 319 -35.99 -10.20 40.27
N GLN A 320 -36.43 -8.95 40.36
CA GLN A 320 -37.09 -8.36 41.52
C GLN A 320 -38.36 -7.59 41.11
N GLN A 321 -39.18 -7.28 42.10
CA GLN A 321 -40.29 -6.32 42.01
C GLN A 321 -39.78 -4.90 41.71
N GLU A 322 -40.61 -4.06 41.10
CA GLU A 322 -40.30 -2.63 40.92
C GLU A 322 -40.10 -1.92 42.27
N ASN A 323 -39.23 -0.91 42.31
CA ASN A 323 -39.02 0.00 43.44
C ASN A 323 -38.55 -0.64 44.77
N ILE A 324 -38.06 -1.88 44.75
CA ILE A 324 -37.32 -2.48 45.87
C ILE A 324 -35.80 -2.44 45.60
N SER A 325 -34.99 -2.74 46.61
CA SER A 325 -33.56 -3.07 46.42
C SER A 325 -33.19 -4.40 47.06
N VAL A 326 -32.25 -5.12 46.46
CA VAL A 326 -31.67 -6.39 46.94
C VAL A 326 -30.19 -6.18 47.34
N ASN A 327 -29.54 -7.22 47.88
CA ASN A 327 -28.07 -7.27 47.93
C ASN A 327 -27.51 -7.65 46.55
N SER A 328 -27.97 -8.79 46.03
CA SER A 328 -27.66 -9.34 44.71
C SER A 328 -28.69 -10.43 44.36
N LEU A 329 -28.98 -10.63 43.07
CA LEU A 329 -29.88 -11.72 42.65
C LEU A 329 -29.20 -13.09 42.78
N VAL A 330 -27.91 -13.18 42.45
CA VAL A 330 -27.09 -14.37 42.67
C VAL A 330 -25.79 -13.96 43.37
N TYR A 331 -25.51 -14.56 44.52
CA TYR A 331 -24.27 -14.41 45.28
C TYR A 331 -23.52 -15.74 45.36
N ALA A 332 -22.20 -15.74 45.13
CA ALA A 332 -21.36 -16.93 45.30
C ALA A 332 -20.04 -16.66 46.03
N GLU A 333 -19.66 -17.57 46.92
CA GLU A 333 -18.39 -17.55 47.67
C GLU A 333 -17.79 -18.98 47.87
N GLU A 334 -16.59 -19.05 48.46
CA GLU A 334 -15.92 -20.27 48.94
C GLU A 334 -15.68 -21.37 47.88
N GLY A 335 -15.42 -21.01 46.62
CA GLY A 335 -15.23 -21.98 45.53
C GLY A 335 -16.53 -22.46 44.88
N SER A 336 -17.66 -21.82 45.19
CA SER A 336 -18.93 -22.08 44.51
C SER A 336 -18.93 -21.60 43.05
N THR A 337 -19.76 -22.22 42.22
CA THR A 337 -19.81 -21.95 40.76
C THR A 337 -21.19 -21.53 40.29
N VAL A 338 -21.27 -20.43 39.53
CA VAL A 338 -22.44 -20.00 38.78
C VAL A 338 -22.21 -20.26 37.29
N ASN A 339 -23.11 -20.99 36.64
CA ASN A 339 -23.09 -21.23 35.20
C ASN A 339 -24.34 -20.64 34.56
N MET A 340 -24.19 -19.92 33.46
CA MET A 340 -25.29 -19.31 32.73
C MET A 340 -25.14 -19.63 31.24
N SER A 341 -25.99 -20.53 30.76
CA SER A 341 -26.09 -20.97 29.36
C SER A 341 -27.30 -20.38 28.65
N GLY A 342 -28.26 -19.85 29.41
CA GLY A 342 -29.40 -19.11 28.89
C GLY A 342 -30.11 -18.32 29.99
N GLY A 343 -31.39 -18.06 29.79
CA GLY A 343 -32.20 -17.26 30.71
C GLY A 343 -31.75 -15.81 30.85
N TYR A 344 -32.27 -15.16 31.89
CA TYR A 344 -32.09 -13.74 32.15
C TYR A 344 -31.82 -13.46 33.63
N VAL A 345 -30.87 -12.58 33.94
CA VAL A 345 -30.67 -12.00 35.28
C VAL A 345 -30.83 -10.49 35.14
N CYS A 346 -31.98 -9.94 35.54
CA CYS A 346 -32.37 -8.59 35.11
C CYS A 346 -33.14 -7.74 36.12
N GLY A 347 -32.97 -6.42 35.98
CA GLY A 347 -33.76 -5.41 36.68
C GLY A 347 -33.43 -5.21 38.16
N ALA A 348 -32.34 -5.78 38.65
CA ALA A 348 -31.92 -5.65 40.04
C ALA A 348 -31.47 -4.22 40.38
N THR A 349 -31.77 -3.75 41.59
CA THR A 349 -31.13 -2.57 42.17
C THR A 349 -30.51 -2.94 43.50
N SER A 350 -29.20 -2.72 43.66
CA SER A 350 -28.45 -2.95 44.90
C SER A 350 -27.84 -1.66 45.40
N LYS A 351 -27.84 -1.46 46.72
CA LYS A 351 -27.04 -0.42 47.39
C LYS A 351 -25.66 -0.91 47.83
N SER A 352 -25.34 -2.18 47.60
CA SER A 352 -24.06 -2.83 47.91
C SER A 352 -23.13 -2.76 46.69
N GLN A 353 -23.02 -3.84 45.93
CA GLN A 353 -22.35 -4.00 44.64
C GLN A 353 -23.15 -5.06 43.84
N GLY A 354 -22.78 -5.37 42.59
CA GLY A 354 -23.13 -6.68 41.98
C GLY A 354 -24.61 -7.03 41.90
N ALA A 355 -25.48 -6.08 41.56
CA ALA A 355 -26.93 -6.24 41.70
C ALA A 355 -27.49 -7.47 40.95
N GLY A 356 -26.97 -7.75 39.76
CA GLY A 356 -27.23 -9.02 39.06
C GLY A 356 -26.50 -10.18 39.74
N ILE A 357 -25.18 -10.25 39.55
CA ILE A 357 -24.32 -11.31 40.10
C ILE A 357 -23.18 -10.72 40.93
N GLU A 358 -22.98 -11.23 42.15
CA GLU A 358 -21.88 -10.89 43.04
C GLU A 358 -21.02 -12.12 43.36
N LEU A 359 -19.70 -12.03 43.12
CA LEU A 359 -18.72 -13.06 43.43
C LEU A 359 -17.78 -12.57 44.53
N GLY A 360 -17.62 -13.37 45.60
CA GLY A 360 -16.70 -13.11 46.69
C GLY A 360 -15.63 -14.19 46.87
N VAL A 361 -14.62 -13.86 47.66
CA VAL A 361 -13.72 -14.82 48.31
C VAL A 361 -14.05 -14.91 49.80
N LYS A 362 -14.07 -16.14 50.32
CA LYS A 362 -14.11 -16.41 51.76
C LYS A 362 -13.36 -17.71 52.05
N ASN A 363 -12.78 -17.82 53.25
CA ASN A 363 -11.89 -18.94 53.64
C ASN A 363 -10.76 -19.23 52.62
N GLY A 364 -10.30 -18.20 51.90
CA GLY A 364 -9.29 -18.29 50.83
C GLY A 364 -9.86 -18.57 49.43
N LYS A 365 -10.98 -19.29 49.30
CA LYS A 365 -11.51 -19.75 48.00
C LYS A 365 -12.42 -18.73 47.32
N GLY A 366 -12.11 -18.37 46.07
CA GLY A 366 -12.95 -17.49 45.24
C GLY A 366 -14.02 -18.22 44.45
N ALA A 367 -15.16 -17.56 44.22
CA ALA A 367 -16.22 -18.09 43.36
C ALA A 367 -15.93 -17.92 41.86
N THR A 368 -16.51 -18.80 41.04
CA THR A 368 -16.40 -18.78 39.57
C THR A 368 -17.74 -18.51 38.91
N PHE A 369 -17.76 -17.64 37.90
CA PHE A 369 -18.90 -17.40 37.02
C PHE A 369 -18.53 -17.73 35.56
N ASN A 370 -19.32 -18.59 34.93
CA ASN A 370 -19.19 -18.96 33.52
C ASN A 370 -20.43 -18.48 32.73
N LEU A 371 -20.23 -17.54 31.79
CA LEU A 371 -21.25 -17.04 30.89
C LEU A 371 -21.02 -17.60 29.48
N THR A 372 -21.81 -18.60 29.10
CA THR A 372 -21.80 -19.23 27.77
C THR A 372 -23.01 -18.81 26.93
N GLY A 373 -24.10 -18.37 27.57
CA GLY A 373 -25.30 -17.85 26.93
C GLY A 373 -26.22 -17.14 27.93
N GLY A 374 -27.32 -16.55 27.46
CA GLY A 374 -28.23 -15.77 28.32
C GLY A 374 -27.89 -14.27 28.40
N VAL A 375 -28.73 -13.51 29.12
CA VAL A 375 -28.68 -12.04 29.20
C VAL A 375 -28.64 -11.54 30.65
N ILE A 376 -27.64 -10.73 31.00
CA ILE A 376 -27.60 -9.92 32.22
C ILE A 376 -27.92 -8.48 31.84
N ALA A 377 -29.08 -7.95 32.25
CA ALA A 377 -29.54 -6.65 31.76
C ALA A 377 -30.34 -5.77 32.74
N GLY A 378 -30.12 -4.46 32.65
CA GLY A 378 -30.88 -3.46 33.42
C GLY A 378 -30.64 -3.48 34.93
N ASN A 379 -29.56 -4.13 35.37
CA ASN A 379 -29.17 -4.20 36.77
C ASN A 379 -28.36 -2.95 37.18
N ARG A 380 -28.48 -2.53 38.44
CA ARG A 380 -27.96 -1.26 38.96
C ARG A 380 -27.32 -1.41 40.34
N ALA A 381 -26.04 -1.08 40.45
CA ALA A 381 -25.29 -1.07 41.72
C ALA A 381 -24.29 0.10 41.74
N PRO A 382 -23.68 0.49 42.88
CA PRO A 382 -22.57 1.45 42.90
C PRO A 382 -21.42 1.03 41.97
N ASN A 383 -21.01 -0.24 42.02
CA ASN A 383 -20.03 -0.84 41.10
C ASN A 383 -20.49 -2.22 40.63
N GLY A 384 -20.11 -2.60 39.41
CA GLY A 384 -20.45 -3.89 38.79
C GLY A 384 -21.96 -4.10 38.66
N GLY A 385 -22.64 -3.18 37.96
CA GLY A 385 -24.11 -3.15 37.87
C GLY A 385 -24.71 -4.49 37.45
N GLY A 386 -24.17 -5.09 36.37
CA GLY A 386 -24.48 -6.45 35.95
C GLY A 386 -23.76 -7.51 36.79
N VAL A 387 -22.42 -7.44 36.85
CA VAL A 387 -21.56 -8.38 37.58
C VAL A 387 -20.49 -7.66 38.38
N TYR A 388 -20.33 -8.01 39.65
CA TYR A 388 -19.21 -7.58 40.51
C TYR A 388 -18.44 -8.80 41.03
N ALA A 389 -17.11 -8.77 40.95
CA ALA A 389 -16.23 -9.82 41.47
C ALA A 389 -15.14 -9.24 42.37
N ASN A 390 -15.01 -9.76 43.59
CA ASN A 390 -14.05 -9.30 44.58
C ASN A 390 -13.13 -10.43 45.06
N GLY A 391 -11.89 -10.42 44.58
CA GLY A 391 -10.78 -11.25 45.04
C GLY A 391 -9.69 -10.51 45.82
N ALA A 392 -9.78 -9.18 45.94
CA ALA A 392 -8.75 -8.36 46.59
C ALA A 392 -8.62 -8.54 48.12
N ASP A 393 -9.54 -9.27 48.76
CA ASP A 393 -9.50 -9.53 50.21
C ASP A 393 -8.64 -10.78 50.57
N VAL A 394 -7.79 -11.24 49.65
CA VAL A 394 -6.87 -12.39 49.81
C VAL A 394 -5.42 -11.97 49.64
N TYR A 395 -4.54 -12.52 50.49
CA TYR A 395 -3.10 -12.41 50.30
C TYR A 395 -2.63 -13.43 49.24
N PRO A 396 -1.93 -13.02 48.16
CA PRO A 396 -1.53 -13.93 47.10
C PRO A 396 -0.54 -14.98 47.59
N LYS A 397 -0.95 -16.25 47.55
CA LYS A 397 -0.09 -17.43 47.69
C LYS A 397 -0.31 -18.45 46.58
N ASP A 398 -1.49 -18.43 45.97
CA ASP A 398 -1.80 -19.06 44.68
C ASP A 398 -2.98 -18.27 44.06
N PRO A 399 -2.83 -17.66 42.87
CA PRO A 399 -3.94 -16.95 42.23
C PRO A 399 -5.01 -17.88 41.65
N GLU A 400 -4.68 -19.13 41.30
CA GLU A 400 -5.61 -20.02 40.60
C GLU A 400 -6.70 -20.62 41.49
N THR A 401 -6.40 -20.97 42.75
CA THR A 401 -7.42 -21.50 43.67
C THR A 401 -8.15 -20.41 44.47
N ASN A 402 -7.59 -19.20 44.57
CA ASN A 402 -8.03 -18.22 45.57
C ASN A 402 -8.69 -16.95 45.00
N MET A 403 -8.50 -16.59 43.72
CA MET A 403 -9.17 -15.42 43.11
C MET A 403 -10.57 -15.76 42.60
N THR A 404 -11.49 -14.79 42.62
CA THR A 404 -12.77 -14.90 41.87
C THR A 404 -12.52 -14.90 40.37
N LYS A 405 -13.28 -15.69 39.60
CA LYS A 405 -13.12 -15.84 38.14
C LYS A 405 -14.41 -15.51 37.38
N ILE A 406 -14.29 -14.72 36.32
CA ILE A 406 -15.34 -14.50 35.32
C ILE A 406 -14.85 -15.04 33.98
N ASN A 407 -15.54 -16.03 33.41
CA ASN A 407 -15.24 -16.61 32.11
C ASN A 407 -16.42 -16.36 31.17
N MET A 408 -16.23 -15.50 30.16
CA MET A 408 -17.25 -15.11 29.19
C MET A 408 -16.90 -15.62 27.79
N THR A 409 -17.51 -16.74 27.41
CA THR A 409 -17.36 -17.36 26.07
C THR A 409 -18.57 -17.06 25.17
N GLY A 410 -19.65 -16.55 25.74
CA GLY A 410 -20.87 -16.17 25.04
C GLY A 410 -21.75 -15.26 25.90
N GLY A 411 -23.06 -15.29 25.66
CA GLY A 411 -24.03 -14.47 26.39
C GLY A 411 -23.90 -12.96 26.14
N ILE A 412 -24.69 -12.19 26.90
CA ILE A 412 -24.87 -10.75 26.73
C ILE A 412 -24.93 -10.07 28.10
N ILE A 413 -24.14 -9.01 28.29
CA ILE A 413 -24.22 -8.09 29.43
C ILE A 413 -24.63 -6.73 28.86
N SER A 414 -25.91 -6.37 28.99
CA SER A 414 -26.53 -5.26 28.24
C SER A 414 -27.28 -4.25 29.10
N GLY A 415 -27.01 -2.95 28.91
CA GLY A 415 -27.84 -1.88 29.46
C GLY A 415 -27.92 -1.85 30.99
N ASN A 416 -26.94 -2.45 31.69
CA ASN A 416 -26.73 -2.34 33.13
C ASN A 416 -26.03 -1.01 33.45
N SER A 417 -26.08 -0.53 34.69
CA SER A 417 -25.40 0.72 35.02
C SER A 417 -24.88 0.84 36.45
N THR A 418 -23.97 1.79 36.66
CA THR A 418 -23.69 2.28 38.02
C THR A 418 -24.92 3.03 38.58
N LEU A 419 -25.01 3.21 39.90
CA LEU A 419 -26.00 4.08 40.55
C LEU A 419 -25.53 5.54 40.64
N ASN A 420 -24.22 5.74 40.68
CA ASN A 420 -23.53 6.98 40.97
C ASN A 420 -22.13 6.95 40.32
N ALA A 421 -21.22 7.85 40.73
CA ALA A 421 -19.81 7.75 40.38
C ALA A 421 -19.24 6.43 40.94
N GLY A 422 -18.71 5.58 40.04
CA GLY A 422 -18.32 4.21 40.33
C GLY A 422 -17.74 3.51 39.09
N LEU A 423 -17.42 2.23 39.25
CA LEU A 423 -16.71 1.41 38.27
C LEU A 423 -17.59 0.25 37.76
N GLY A 424 -17.57 0.00 36.45
CA GLY A 424 -18.20 -1.18 35.86
C GLY A 424 -19.73 -1.09 35.79
N GLY A 425 -20.26 -0.53 34.71
CA GLY A 425 -21.70 -0.63 34.44
C GLY A 425 -22.11 -2.08 34.15
N GLY A 426 -21.37 -2.74 33.26
CA GLY A 426 -21.49 -4.17 32.96
C GLY A 426 -20.76 -5.04 34.00
N ILE A 427 -19.42 -5.06 33.93
CA ILE A 427 -18.54 -5.85 34.82
C ILE A 427 -17.65 -4.92 35.66
N MET A 428 -17.49 -5.24 36.95
CA MET A 428 -16.38 -4.75 37.79
C MET A 428 -15.62 -5.91 38.43
N ALA A 429 -14.30 -5.94 38.30
CA ALA A 429 -13.42 -6.93 38.93
C ALA A 429 -12.37 -6.27 39.84
N LYS A 430 -12.45 -6.52 41.14
CA LYS A 430 -11.54 -6.02 42.18
C LYS A 430 -10.65 -7.16 42.67
N GLY A 431 -9.44 -7.31 42.12
CA GLY A 431 -8.51 -8.40 42.43
C GLY A 431 -8.97 -9.79 41.97
N GLY A 432 -9.75 -9.86 40.87
CA GLY A 432 -10.25 -11.10 40.27
C GLY A 432 -9.71 -11.33 38.85
N ILE A 433 -9.95 -12.52 38.30
CA ILE A 433 -9.59 -12.88 36.92
C ILE A 433 -10.82 -12.70 36.02
N VAL A 434 -10.64 -12.06 34.86
CA VAL A 434 -11.68 -11.88 33.84
C VAL A 434 -11.15 -12.33 32.48
N THR A 435 -11.82 -13.32 31.88
CA THR A 435 -11.50 -13.87 30.56
C THR A 435 -12.68 -13.63 29.62
N VAL A 436 -12.49 -12.90 28.53
CA VAL A 436 -13.51 -12.65 27.49
C VAL A 436 -13.02 -13.23 26.16
N SER A 437 -13.69 -14.27 25.67
CA SER A 437 -13.43 -14.88 24.35
C SER A 437 -14.64 -14.86 23.42
N GLY A 438 -15.82 -14.49 23.91
CA GLY A 438 -17.04 -14.37 23.12
C GLY A 438 -18.11 -13.54 23.80
N GLY A 439 -19.30 -13.47 23.19
CA GLY A 439 -20.44 -12.71 23.71
C GLY A 439 -20.32 -11.19 23.52
N TYR A 440 -21.23 -10.45 24.18
CA TYR A 440 -21.39 -9.00 24.04
C TYR A 440 -21.42 -8.29 25.41
N ILE A 441 -20.51 -7.35 25.66
CA ILE A 441 -20.55 -6.40 26.79
C ILE A 441 -20.92 -5.04 26.18
N THR A 442 -22.19 -4.67 26.24
CA THR A 442 -22.72 -3.63 25.33
C THR A 442 -23.77 -2.71 25.95
N ASN A 443 -23.82 -1.43 25.54
CA ASN A 443 -24.82 -0.46 26.02
C ASN A 443 -24.88 -0.23 27.54
N ASN A 444 -23.90 -0.73 28.30
CA ASN A 444 -23.82 -0.50 29.75
C ASN A 444 -23.34 0.94 30.01
N ARG A 445 -23.69 1.48 31.19
CA ARG A 445 -23.42 2.89 31.53
C ARG A 445 -22.76 3.10 32.89
N MET A 446 -21.73 3.93 32.94
CA MET A 446 -21.36 4.66 34.16
C MET A 446 -22.13 6.00 34.13
N VAL A 447 -22.94 6.28 35.17
CA VAL A 447 -24.08 7.23 35.06
C VAL A 447 -23.84 8.64 35.61
N GLN A 448 -22.77 8.86 36.37
CA GLN A 448 -22.58 10.11 37.10
C GLN A 448 -21.09 10.42 37.27
N PHE A 449 -20.69 11.58 36.78
CA PHE A 449 -19.40 12.23 37.04
C PHE A 449 -19.21 12.55 38.54
N CYS A 450 -17.99 12.33 39.06
CA CYS A 450 -17.65 12.54 40.47
C CYS A 450 -17.50 14.01 40.90
N GLY A 451 -17.47 14.96 39.96
CA GLY A 451 -17.31 16.39 40.24
C GLY A 451 -15.87 16.91 40.24
N HIS A 452 -14.90 16.10 39.79
CA HIS A 452 -13.49 16.48 39.66
C HIS A 452 -12.95 16.10 38.27
N ASP A 453 -12.79 17.09 37.38
CA ASP A 453 -12.22 16.87 36.05
C ASP A 453 -10.71 16.55 36.15
N GLY A 454 -10.18 15.76 35.20
CA GLY A 454 -8.76 15.35 35.18
C GLY A 454 -8.30 14.34 36.23
N TRP A 455 -9.21 13.80 37.05
CA TRP A 455 -8.90 12.66 37.92
C TRP A 455 -9.21 11.36 37.16
N GLY A 456 -10.48 11.21 36.73
CA GLY A 456 -10.95 10.05 35.98
C GLY A 456 -10.75 8.75 36.76
N ASP A 457 -11.11 8.77 38.05
CA ASP A 457 -11.07 7.66 39.00
C ASP A 457 -12.21 6.66 38.76
N HIS A 458 -13.25 7.06 38.02
CA HIS A 458 -14.48 6.31 37.80
C HIS A 458 -14.72 6.07 36.30
N GLY A 459 -15.36 4.95 35.95
CA GLY A 459 -15.47 4.55 34.55
C GLY A 459 -15.56 3.04 34.29
N GLY A 460 -15.04 2.63 33.14
CA GLY A 460 -15.09 1.25 32.64
C GLY A 460 -16.53 0.80 32.44
N ALA A 461 -17.33 1.58 31.71
CA ALA A 461 -18.78 1.38 31.67
C ALA A 461 -19.17 -0.01 31.14
N GLY A 462 -18.42 -0.56 30.16
CA GLY A 462 -18.48 -1.97 29.80
C GLY A 462 -17.82 -2.87 30.87
N LEU A 463 -16.50 -2.75 30.99
CA LEU A 463 -15.66 -3.55 31.90
C LEU A 463 -14.69 -2.63 32.67
N ALA A 464 -14.74 -2.69 34.00
CA ALA A 464 -13.77 -2.09 34.90
C ALA A 464 -12.99 -3.15 35.69
N ALA A 465 -11.70 -2.90 35.97
CA ALA A 465 -10.85 -3.81 36.73
C ALA A 465 -9.78 -3.07 37.57
N ASN A 466 -9.61 -3.45 38.84
CA ASN A 466 -8.57 -2.89 39.71
C ASN A 466 -8.08 -3.85 40.82
N ASN A 467 -7.23 -3.37 41.73
CA ASN A 467 -6.73 -4.08 42.91
C ASN A 467 -6.03 -5.41 42.58
N GLY A 468 -5.20 -5.44 41.54
CA GLY A 468 -4.54 -6.65 41.05
C GLY A 468 -5.44 -7.56 40.22
N ALA A 469 -6.44 -7.00 39.54
CA ALA A 469 -7.30 -7.76 38.63
C ALA A 469 -6.57 -8.15 37.33
N HIS A 470 -6.86 -9.36 36.85
CA HIS A 470 -6.19 -10.01 35.73
C HIS A 470 -7.16 -10.09 34.54
N VAL A 471 -7.00 -9.25 33.51
CA VAL A 471 -7.95 -9.16 32.39
C VAL A 471 -7.33 -9.70 31.10
N THR A 472 -7.98 -10.70 30.48
CA THR A 472 -7.65 -11.23 29.16
C THR A 472 -8.84 -11.13 28.21
N ILE A 473 -8.64 -10.55 27.03
CA ILE A 473 -9.62 -10.42 25.95
C ILE A 473 -9.04 -11.08 24.70
N SER A 474 -9.58 -12.23 24.29
CA SER A 474 -9.18 -12.95 23.07
C SER A 474 -10.28 -12.98 21.99
N GLY A 475 -11.46 -12.43 22.30
CA GLY A 475 -12.60 -12.40 21.40
C GLY A 475 -13.78 -11.63 22.00
N GLY A 476 -14.98 -11.86 21.46
CA GLY A 476 -16.19 -11.14 21.87
C GLY A 476 -16.24 -9.68 21.41
N GLN A 477 -17.25 -8.95 21.89
CA GLN A 477 -17.51 -7.55 21.53
C GLN A 477 -17.76 -6.70 22.79
N ILE A 478 -16.96 -5.66 22.99
CA ILE A 478 -17.15 -4.63 24.03
C ILE A 478 -17.57 -3.34 23.34
N THR A 479 -18.87 -3.15 23.16
CA THR A 479 -19.40 -2.26 22.12
C THR A 479 -20.52 -1.34 22.58
N GLY A 480 -20.43 -0.05 22.26
CA GLY A 480 -21.49 0.91 22.58
C GLY A 480 -21.67 1.16 24.08
N ASN A 481 -20.64 1.01 24.92
CA ASN A 481 -20.75 1.36 26.33
C ASN A 481 -20.48 2.87 26.52
N TYR A 482 -21.15 3.51 27.49
CA TYR A 482 -21.05 4.96 27.72
C TYR A 482 -20.57 5.23 29.15
N SER A 483 -19.52 6.02 29.31
CA SER A 483 -19.10 6.53 30.61
C SER A 483 -19.32 8.03 30.72
N GLU A 484 -20.04 8.46 31.75
CA GLU A 484 -20.14 9.88 32.11
C GLU A 484 -18.77 10.47 32.50
N GLU A 485 -17.82 9.64 32.93
CA GLU A 485 -16.47 10.07 33.33
C GLU A 485 -15.40 9.55 32.36
N ALA A 486 -14.61 8.54 32.74
CA ALA A 486 -13.51 8.00 31.94
C ALA A 486 -13.82 6.58 31.45
N GLY A 487 -13.05 6.01 30.51
CA GLY A 487 -13.13 4.57 30.20
C GLY A 487 -14.50 4.09 29.70
N GLY A 488 -14.85 4.33 28.45
CA GLY A 488 -16.15 3.89 27.90
C GLY A 488 -16.26 2.36 27.83
N GLY A 489 -15.37 1.72 27.06
CA GLY A 489 -15.33 0.27 26.89
C GLY A 489 -14.67 -0.44 28.06
N VAL A 490 -13.34 -0.33 28.15
CA VAL A 490 -12.48 -1.02 29.14
C VAL A 490 -11.72 0.01 29.99
N TYR A 491 -11.70 -0.16 31.31
CA TYR A 491 -10.83 0.59 32.21
C TYR A 491 -10.12 -0.36 33.19
N VAL A 492 -8.79 -0.37 33.17
CA VAL A 492 -7.96 -1.12 34.14
C VAL A 492 -7.06 -0.15 34.90
N THR A 493 -6.92 -0.26 36.22
CA THR A 493 -6.00 0.55 37.04
C THR A 493 -5.57 -0.17 38.31
N ASP A 494 -4.38 0.08 38.85
CA ASP A 494 -3.98 -0.31 40.21
C ASP A 494 -3.55 0.90 41.06
N LEU A 495 -4.16 2.06 40.78
CA LEU A 495 -3.96 3.33 41.49
C LEU A 495 -4.16 3.19 43.01
N GLY A 496 -3.27 3.81 43.78
CA GLY A 496 -3.34 3.84 45.25
C GLY A 496 -2.76 2.62 45.97
N ARG A 497 -2.23 1.63 45.25
CA ARG A 497 -1.60 0.44 45.86
C ARG A 497 -0.09 0.61 46.02
N ASP A 498 0.38 0.70 47.27
CA ASP A 498 1.80 0.63 47.58
C ASP A 498 2.28 -0.83 47.51
N GLY A 499 3.13 -1.16 46.51
CA GLY A 499 3.61 -2.53 46.31
C GLY A 499 4.60 -2.72 45.17
N SER A 500 4.86 -3.99 44.85
CA SER A 500 5.64 -4.41 43.68
C SER A 500 4.76 -4.44 42.43
N ARG A 501 5.35 -4.23 41.24
CA ARG A 501 4.68 -4.50 39.96
C ARG A 501 4.34 -6.00 39.74
N LYS A 502 4.79 -6.93 40.60
CA LYS A 502 4.42 -8.36 40.51
C LYS A 502 2.94 -8.62 40.71
N ASP A 503 2.29 -7.84 41.58
CA ASP A 503 0.94 -8.13 42.06
C ASP A 503 -0.14 -7.25 41.40
N MET A 504 0.27 -6.37 40.47
CA MET A 504 -0.56 -5.28 39.92
C MET A 504 -1.58 -5.75 38.86
N ALA A 505 -2.54 -4.89 38.52
CA ALA A 505 -3.53 -5.21 37.50
C ALA A 505 -2.90 -5.26 36.08
N TRP A 506 -3.36 -6.18 35.23
CA TRP A 506 -2.90 -6.28 33.83
C TRP A 506 -4.05 -6.46 32.86
N LEU A 507 -3.79 -6.06 31.61
CA LEU A 507 -4.69 -6.16 30.47
C LEU A 507 -3.96 -6.82 29.31
N ASN A 508 -4.44 -7.96 28.83
CA ASN A 508 -3.93 -8.62 27.64
C ASN A 508 -5.04 -8.74 26.58
N ILE A 509 -4.79 -8.27 25.37
CA ILE A 509 -5.73 -8.28 24.27
C ILE A 509 -5.10 -8.98 23.07
N THR A 510 -5.62 -10.16 22.73
CA THR A 510 -5.13 -11.02 21.65
C THR A 510 -6.16 -11.29 20.55
N GLY A 511 -7.37 -10.71 20.68
CA GLY A 511 -8.42 -10.73 19.68
C GLY A 511 -9.68 -9.99 20.16
N GLY A 512 -10.65 -9.78 19.26
CA GLY A 512 -11.97 -9.21 19.58
C GLY A 512 -12.18 -7.77 19.12
N ILE A 513 -13.36 -7.22 19.43
CA ILE A 513 -13.78 -5.88 18.97
C ILE A 513 -14.13 -4.99 20.17
N ILE A 514 -13.55 -3.78 20.21
CA ILE A 514 -13.83 -2.72 21.19
C ILE A 514 -14.24 -1.47 20.40
N ALA A 515 -15.55 -1.22 20.25
CA ALA A 515 -16.05 -0.25 19.28
C ALA A 515 -17.29 0.57 19.66
N SER A 516 -17.40 1.79 19.11
CA SER A 516 -18.49 2.75 19.43
C SER A 516 -18.69 3.05 20.92
N ASN A 517 -17.68 2.83 21.76
CA ASN A 517 -17.74 3.23 23.17
C ASN A 517 -17.43 4.72 23.32
N GLU A 518 -17.97 5.35 24.36
CA GLU A 518 -17.84 6.79 24.63
C GLU A 518 -17.39 7.06 26.07
N SER A 519 -16.49 8.02 26.26
CA SER A 519 -16.20 8.63 27.57
C SER A 519 -16.41 10.14 27.50
N PHE A 520 -17.23 10.67 28.39
CA PHE A 520 -17.75 12.04 28.26
C PHE A 520 -16.87 13.10 28.92
N ARG A 521 -16.43 12.92 30.17
CA ARG A 521 -15.63 13.93 30.90
C ARG A 521 -14.12 13.70 30.86
N SER A 522 -13.67 12.45 30.72
CA SER A 522 -12.26 12.06 30.91
C SER A 522 -11.82 11.00 29.89
N GLU A 523 -10.51 10.71 29.88
CA GLU A 523 -9.79 10.10 28.77
C GLU A 523 -10.04 8.58 28.59
N GLY A 524 -9.84 8.10 27.35
CA GLY A 524 -9.80 6.67 27.00
C GLY A 524 -11.17 6.06 26.71
N ALA A 525 -11.82 6.45 25.62
CA ALA A 525 -13.19 6.00 25.34
C ALA A 525 -13.28 4.51 24.97
N GLY A 526 -12.38 3.99 24.13
CA GLY A 526 -12.26 2.56 23.90
C GLY A 526 -11.63 1.84 25.09
N ILE A 527 -10.38 2.20 25.41
CA ILE A 527 -9.58 1.63 26.50
C ILE A 527 -8.92 2.74 27.33
N ARG A 528 -9.01 2.66 28.67
CA ARG A 528 -8.23 3.44 29.64
C ARG A 528 -7.25 2.51 30.38
N VAL A 529 -5.95 2.70 30.15
CA VAL A 529 -4.85 2.03 30.88
C VAL A 529 -4.40 2.98 32.00
N GLY A 530 -4.81 2.69 33.23
CA GLY A 530 -4.49 3.51 34.40
C GLY A 530 -3.07 3.33 34.93
N GLN A 531 -2.74 4.06 36.00
CA GLN A 531 -1.50 3.86 36.75
C GLN A 531 -1.37 2.43 37.29
N MET A 532 -0.13 1.95 37.40
CA MET A 532 0.25 0.61 37.84
C MET A 532 -0.44 -0.51 37.06
N VAL A 533 -0.51 -0.35 35.74
CA VAL A 533 -0.98 -1.39 34.79
C VAL A 533 0.07 -1.60 33.70
N ASP A 534 0.29 -2.86 33.36
CA ASP A 534 0.88 -3.24 32.07
C ASP A 534 -0.24 -3.74 31.16
N ALA A 535 -0.39 -3.11 29.99
CA ALA A 535 -1.36 -3.43 28.96
C ALA A 535 -0.64 -3.91 27.70
N MET A 536 -1.00 -5.10 27.20
CA MET A 536 -0.47 -5.69 25.98
C MET A 536 -1.58 -5.90 24.96
N ILE A 537 -1.35 -5.46 23.72
CA ILE A 537 -2.27 -5.60 22.60
C ILE A 537 -1.49 -6.22 21.45
N ASN A 538 -1.71 -7.52 21.22
CA ASN A 538 -1.03 -8.31 20.20
C ASN A 538 -2.04 -9.26 19.55
N GLY A 539 -2.74 -8.77 18.53
CA GLY A 539 -3.63 -9.61 17.73
C GLY A 539 -2.87 -10.73 17.04
N THR A 540 -3.58 -11.79 16.68
CA THR A 540 -3.07 -12.91 15.88
C THR A 540 -3.72 -12.94 14.50
N GLU A 541 -3.15 -13.68 13.54
CA GLU A 541 -3.76 -13.83 12.21
C GLU A 541 -5.17 -14.43 12.29
N GLY A 542 -5.37 -15.44 13.16
CA GLY A 542 -6.67 -16.07 13.41
C GLY A 542 -7.63 -15.25 14.29
N ASN A 543 -7.11 -14.41 15.21
CA ASN A 543 -7.91 -13.53 16.07
C ASN A 543 -7.33 -12.11 16.02
N LYS A 544 -7.82 -11.29 15.08
CA LYS A 544 -7.42 -9.88 14.96
C LYS A 544 -8.11 -9.03 16.03
N VAL A 545 -7.45 -7.93 16.42
CA VAL A 545 -7.96 -6.95 17.40
C VAL A 545 -8.44 -5.70 16.66
N TYR A 546 -9.65 -5.23 16.98
CA TYR A 546 -10.24 -4.01 16.41
C TYR A 546 -10.66 -3.02 17.50
N ILE A 547 -9.95 -1.90 17.61
CA ILE A 547 -10.26 -0.79 18.51
C ILE A 547 -10.74 0.37 17.63
N THR A 548 -12.06 0.50 17.48
CA THR A 548 -12.63 1.14 16.29
C THR A 548 -13.81 2.04 16.59
N ASN A 549 -13.90 3.19 15.91
CA ASN A 549 -15.04 4.10 16.01
C ASN A 549 -15.40 4.52 17.47
N ASN A 550 -14.45 4.58 18.42
CA ASN A 550 -14.70 5.03 19.80
C ASN A 550 -14.57 6.56 19.92
N TYR A 551 -15.27 7.20 20.87
CA TYR A 551 -15.43 8.66 20.97
C TYR A 551 -15.06 9.20 22.35
N CYS A 552 -13.92 9.91 22.48
CA CYS A 552 -13.61 10.68 23.69
C CYS A 552 -14.10 12.12 23.54
N MET A 553 -15.02 12.52 24.43
CA MET A 553 -15.66 13.84 24.44
C MET A 553 -15.18 14.73 25.61
N SER A 554 -14.12 14.32 26.33
CA SER A 554 -13.45 15.17 27.32
C SER A 554 -12.91 16.43 26.66
N ARG A 555 -13.09 17.58 27.31
CA ARG A 555 -12.64 18.90 26.83
C ARG A 555 -11.61 19.57 27.76
N PHE A 556 -11.17 18.83 28.78
CA PHE A 556 -10.36 19.34 29.89
C PHE A 556 -8.94 18.76 29.86
N ASP A 557 -8.83 17.46 29.61
CA ASP A 557 -7.58 16.71 29.49
C ASP A 557 -7.23 16.42 28.02
N TRP A 558 -6.21 15.60 27.77
CA TRP A 558 -5.61 15.43 26.44
C TRP A 558 -6.34 14.41 25.53
N GLY A 559 -7.52 13.90 25.91
CA GLY A 559 -8.36 13.11 25.00
C GLY A 559 -8.15 11.59 25.01
N GLY A 560 -7.69 10.97 23.91
CA GLY A 560 -7.57 9.51 23.79
C GLY A 560 -8.87 8.81 23.39
N GLY A 561 -9.19 8.81 22.09
CA GLY A 561 -10.40 8.18 21.53
C GLY A 561 -10.37 6.67 21.59
N GLY A 562 -9.46 6.04 20.85
CA GLY A 562 -9.26 4.59 20.87
C GLY A 562 -8.69 4.11 22.21
N ILE A 563 -7.53 4.65 22.60
CA ILE A 563 -6.79 4.26 23.81
C ILE A 563 -6.25 5.50 24.54
N PHE A 564 -6.27 5.46 25.87
CA PHE A 564 -5.51 6.36 26.74
C PHE A 564 -4.59 5.59 27.70
N VAL A 565 -3.40 6.14 27.98
CA VAL A 565 -2.44 5.61 28.96
C VAL A 565 -2.13 6.67 30.03
N GLN A 566 -2.36 6.36 31.30
CA GLN A 566 -2.23 7.29 32.42
C GLN A 566 -0.79 7.30 32.99
N GLY A 567 -0.10 8.43 32.89
CA GLY A 567 1.19 8.65 33.54
C GLY A 567 1.06 9.03 35.01
N ASN A 568 2.21 9.27 35.67
CA ASN A 568 2.25 9.93 36.98
C ASN A 568 3.22 11.12 36.94
N SER A 569 2.69 12.32 37.16
CA SER A 569 3.42 13.60 37.10
C SER A 569 4.15 13.94 38.41
N ASN A 570 3.98 13.15 39.47
CA ASN A 570 4.60 13.41 40.76
C ASN A 570 6.07 12.95 40.75
N ALA A 571 6.98 13.87 41.09
CA ALA A 571 8.42 13.61 41.12
C ALA A 571 8.78 12.43 42.05
N GLY A 572 9.51 11.44 41.54
CA GLY A 572 9.85 10.20 42.25
C GLY A 572 8.72 9.16 42.30
N LYS A 573 7.63 9.35 41.54
CA LYS A 573 6.51 8.40 41.37
C LYS A 573 6.25 8.04 39.90
N GLU A 574 7.10 8.47 38.97
CA GLU A 574 7.04 8.18 37.53
C GLU A 574 6.97 6.67 37.26
N TYR A 575 7.66 5.88 38.09
CA TYR A 575 7.64 4.40 38.07
C TYR A 575 6.25 3.76 38.22
N THR A 576 5.21 4.54 38.56
CA THR A 576 3.81 4.10 38.70
C THR A 576 2.94 4.38 37.46
N ALA A 577 3.49 4.96 36.39
CA ALA A 577 2.77 5.15 35.13
C ALA A 577 2.20 3.82 34.56
N GLY A 578 1.07 3.89 33.86
CA GLY A 578 0.64 2.79 32.98
C GLY A 578 1.63 2.58 31.84
N ARG A 579 1.78 1.33 31.41
CA ARG A 579 2.63 0.94 30.26
C ARG A 579 1.79 0.23 29.21
N LEU A 580 1.86 0.65 27.95
CA LEU A 580 1.10 0.06 26.85
C LEU A 580 2.03 -0.46 25.74
N PHE A 581 1.91 -1.74 25.42
CA PHE A 581 2.62 -2.42 24.34
C PHE A 581 1.64 -2.79 23.23
N VAL A 582 1.83 -2.25 22.03
CA VAL A 582 0.99 -2.49 20.85
C VAL A 582 1.85 -3.08 19.73
N TYR A 583 1.44 -4.23 19.21
CA TYR A 583 2.18 -4.98 18.19
C TYR A 583 1.38 -5.10 16.89
N ASN A 584 2.10 -5.13 15.77
CA ASN A 584 1.59 -5.34 14.41
C ASN A 584 0.35 -4.47 14.12
N SER A 585 0.50 -3.16 14.37
CA SER A 585 -0.64 -2.24 14.47
C SER A 585 -0.81 -1.28 13.28
N TYR A 586 -2.07 -1.07 12.89
CA TYR A 586 -2.51 -0.20 11.81
C TYR A 586 -3.34 0.96 12.39
N ILE A 587 -2.77 2.15 12.45
CA ILE A 587 -3.34 3.35 13.06
C ILE A 587 -3.68 4.38 11.97
N SER A 588 -4.91 4.35 11.48
CA SER A 588 -5.34 5.17 10.32
C SER A 588 -6.80 5.63 10.43
N SER A 589 -7.14 6.73 9.75
CA SER A 589 -8.49 7.31 9.71
C SER A 589 -9.06 7.72 11.08
N ASN A 590 -8.21 7.90 12.10
CA ASN A 590 -8.61 8.46 13.39
C ASN A 590 -8.57 9.99 13.34
N THR A 591 -9.33 10.65 14.22
CA THR A 591 -9.49 12.11 14.23
C THR A 591 -9.28 12.69 15.63
N ALA A 592 -8.51 13.78 15.70
CA ALA A 592 -8.39 14.65 16.86
C ALA A 592 -8.89 16.07 16.51
N GLY A 593 -9.69 16.72 17.38
CA GLY A 593 -10.06 18.13 17.20
C GLY A 593 -8.93 19.11 17.52
N GLY A 594 -7.92 18.64 18.25
CA GLY A 594 -6.61 19.26 18.43
C GLY A 594 -5.56 18.62 17.52
N TYR A 595 -4.67 17.79 18.10
CA TYR A 595 -3.45 17.28 17.46
C TYR A 595 -3.24 15.78 17.67
N GLY A 596 -2.45 15.14 16.79
CA GLY A 596 -2.16 13.71 16.89
C GLY A 596 -3.41 12.85 16.70
N GLY A 597 -4.04 12.95 15.53
CA GLY A 597 -5.16 12.08 15.16
C GLY A 597 -4.80 10.60 15.29
N GLY A 598 -3.59 10.21 14.84
CA GLY A 598 -3.04 8.88 15.07
C GLY A 598 -2.62 8.68 16.52
N VAL A 599 -1.48 9.28 16.90
CA VAL A 599 -0.87 9.18 18.23
C VAL A 599 -0.53 10.56 18.79
N ALA A 600 -0.82 10.77 20.07
CA ALA A 600 -0.43 11.95 20.85
C ALA A 600 0.27 11.55 22.17
N VAL A 601 1.26 12.34 22.60
CA VAL A 601 2.11 12.04 23.77
C VAL A 601 2.37 13.29 24.63
N CYS A 602 2.27 13.12 25.95
CA CYS A 602 2.46 14.13 27.00
C CYS A 602 3.81 13.95 27.75
N PRO A 603 4.40 15.01 28.34
CA PRO A 603 5.74 15.02 29.00
C PRO A 603 6.00 13.97 30.10
N THR A 604 4.99 13.24 30.56
CA THR A 604 5.03 12.45 31.81
C THR A 604 5.37 10.97 31.62
N GLY A 605 5.53 10.52 30.38
CA GLY A 605 5.84 9.13 30.01
C GLY A 605 6.73 9.10 28.77
N LYS A 606 7.39 7.97 28.52
CA LYS A 606 8.35 7.83 27.40
C LYS A 606 7.77 6.97 26.27
N THR A 607 8.09 7.29 25.02
CA THR A 607 7.51 6.61 23.85
C THR A 607 8.57 6.04 22.90
N LEU A 608 8.41 4.80 22.49
CA LEU A 608 9.26 4.15 21.49
C LEU A 608 8.39 3.63 20.33
N VAL A 609 8.76 4.02 19.10
CA VAL A 609 8.13 3.54 17.86
C VAL A 609 9.16 2.80 17.03
N THR A 610 8.98 1.49 16.85
CA THR A 610 9.88 0.62 16.07
C THR A 610 9.17 0.00 14.87
N ASN A 611 9.99 -0.51 13.94
CA ASN A 611 9.60 -1.27 12.76
C ASN A 611 9.35 -2.77 13.05
N THR A 612 10.11 -3.34 13.99
CA THR A 612 10.05 -4.77 14.35
C THR A 612 8.76 -5.09 15.13
N ASP A 613 7.91 -5.97 14.56
CA ASP A 613 6.49 -6.15 14.90
C ASP A 613 5.73 -4.82 15.09
N GLY A 614 6.12 -3.82 14.27
CA GLY A 614 5.92 -2.41 14.52
C GLY A 614 4.51 -1.87 14.29
N THR A 615 4.46 -0.60 13.88
CA THR A 615 3.21 0.12 13.64
C THR A 615 3.26 0.94 12.36
N ALA A 616 2.12 1.10 11.71
CA ALA A 616 1.89 2.07 10.64
C ALA A 616 0.95 3.18 11.13
N ILE A 617 1.37 4.45 10.99
CA ILE A 617 0.58 5.62 11.40
C ILE A 617 0.48 6.57 10.20
N PHE A 618 -0.67 6.59 9.54
CA PHE A 618 -0.88 7.40 8.33
C PHE A 618 -2.37 7.69 8.07
N GLY A 619 -2.67 8.77 7.35
CA GLY A 619 -4.04 9.10 6.95
C GLY A 619 -4.96 9.41 8.13
N ASN A 620 -4.42 9.94 9.24
CA ASN A 620 -5.20 10.45 10.37
C ASN A 620 -5.49 11.96 10.22
N ILE A 621 -6.39 12.50 11.04
CA ILE A 621 -6.88 13.89 10.94
C ILE A 621 -6.60 14.64 12.25
N SER A 622 -6.17 15.90 12.13
CA SER A 622 -6.02 16.88 13.21
C SER A 622 -6.55 18.25 12.74
N ALA A 623 -6.53 19.27 13.59
CA ALA A 623 -6.92 20.65 13.25
C ALA A 623 -6.13 21.30 12.10
N GLY A 624 -5.01 20.72 11.67
CA GLY A 624 -4.12 21.35 10.68
C GLY A 624 -3.61 22.71 11.16
N ASN A 625 -3.43 23.66 10.22
CA ASN A 625 -2.83 24.96 10.51
C ASN A 625 -3.83 26.05 10.97
N GLU A 626 -5.00 25.65 11.47
CA GLU A 626 -6.06 26.55 11.93
C GLU A 626 -5.56 27.51 13.03
N GLN A 627 -6.08 28.73 13.01
CA GLN A 627 -5.74 29.84 13.92
C GLN A 627 -7.01 30.58 14.31
N ASN A 628 -7.11 31.00 15.57
CA ASN A 628 -8.13 31.95 16.01
C ASN A 628 -8.00 33.29 15.24
N ALA A 629 -9.07 34.07 15.16
CA ALA A 629 -9.10 35.29 14.36
C ALA A 629 -8.32 36.45 15.01
N ASP A 630 -7.85 37.40 14.20
CA ASP A 630 -7.24 38.65 14.68
C ASP A 630 -8.21 39.41 15.62
N GLY A 631 -8.01 39.27 16.93
CA GLY A 631 -8.83 39.88 17.97
C GLY A 631 -9.54 38.90 18.91
N ASP A 632 -9.46 37.58 18.68
CA ASP A 632 -9.84 36.60 19.70
C ASP A 632 -8.85 36.66 20.87
N GLU A 633 -9.36 36.86 22.09
CA GLU A 633 -8.56 36.70 23.30
C GLU A 633 -8.21 35.22 23.47
N GLN A 634 -6.91 34.92 23.59
CA GLN A 634 -6.30 33.58 23.59
C GLN A 634 -7.18 32.48 24.22
N ASN A 635 -7.69 31.56 23.39
CA ASN A 635 -8.57 30.44 23.77
C ASN A 635 -9.45 30.78 24.97
N ALA A 636 -10.36 31.76 24.81
CA ALA A 636 -11.20 32.27 25.88
C ALA A 636 -11.75 31.12 26.76
N ASN A 637 -11.18 30.99 27.97
CA ASN A 637 -11.15 29.75 28.77
C ASN A 637 -12.49 29.48 29.50
N GLY A 638 -13.59 29.61 28.77
CA GLY A 638 -14.94 29.27 29.21
C GLY A 638 -15.22 27.77 29.11
N TYR A 639 -14.27 26.91 29.49
CA TYR A 639 -14.60 25.53 29.83
C TYR A 639 -15.56 25.58 31.02
N ASP A 640 -16.78 25.06 30.84
CA ASP A 640 -17.78 24.98 31.90
C ASP A 640 -17.81 23.57 32.52
N PRO A 641 -17.18 23.36 33.69
CA PRO A 641 -17.23 22.08 34.39
C PRO A 641 -18.64 21.72 34.88
N ALA A 642 -19.64 22.61 34.84
CA ALA A 642 -21.02 22.19 35.06
C ALA A 642 -21.54 21.35 33.87
N THR A 643 -21.24 21.74 32.63
CA THR A 643 -21.88 21.18 31.42
C THR A 643 -20.97 20.38 30.48
N ASN A 644 -19.65 20.37 30.70
CA ASN A 644 -18.66 19.87 29.73
C ASN A 644 -18.75 20.62 28.38
N SER A 645 -18.95 21.93 28.43
CA SER A 645 -19.01 22.80 27.25
C SER A 645 -17.91 23.87 27.27
N GLY A 646 -17.78 24.65 26.21
CA GLY A 646 -16.57 25.45 25.96
C GLY A 646 -15.46 24.63 25.30
N ASN A 647 -14.27 25.21 25.10
CA ASN A 647 -13.22 24.64 24.24
C ASN A 647 -13.78 24.24 22.85
N GLU A 648 -14.51 25.17 22.23
CA GLU A 648 -15.05 25.11 20.85
C GLU A 648 -14.18 25.96 19.88
N GLY A 649 -13.09 26.56 20.38
CA GLY A 649 -12.08 27.26 19.59
C GLY A 649 -11.21 26.26 18.84
N LYS A 650 -10.51 26.72 17.80
CA LYS A 650 -9.80 25.84 16.86
C LYS A 650 -8.32 26.23 16.74
N PRO A 651 -7.37 25.31 17.00
CA PRO A 651 -7.53 23.92 17.43
C PRO A 651 -8.18 23.78 18.80
N HIS A 652 -8.84 22.64 19.05
CA HIS A 652 -9.25 22.27 20.40
C HIS A 652 -7.97 22.00 21.20
N LEU A 653 -7.76 22.71 22.31
CA LEU A 653 -6.60 22.55 23.18
C LEU A 653 -7.09 22.23 24.59
N SER A 654 -6.36 21.37 25.30
CA SER A 654 -6.73 20.97 26.65
C SER A 654 -6.82 22.17 27.59
N SER A 655 -7.71 22.11 28.57
CA SER A 655 -7.90 23.19 29.56
C SER A 655 -6.80 23.21 30.65
N GLY A 656 -5.62 22.62 30.37
CA GLY A 656 -4.45 22.66 31.25
C GLY A 656 -4.47 21.71 32.45
N GLY A 657 -5.26 20.63 32.40
CA GLY A 657 -5.36 19.62 33.47
C GLY A 657 -4.00 19.17 34.01
N SER A 658 -3.78 19.30 35.32
CA SER A 658 -2.50 19.01 35.99
C SER A 658 -1.25 19.73 35.41
N GLU A 659 -1.38 21.00 35.01
CA GLU A 659 -0.35 21.82 34.34
C GLU A 659 0.10 21.29 32.95
N LYS A 660 -0.69 20.42 32.31
CA LYS A 660 -0.42 19.92 30.96
C LYS A 660 -0.97 20.88 29.91
N ASN A 661 -0.26 21.99 29.68
CA ASN A 661 -0.61 23.04 28.72
C ASN A 661 0.46 23.23 27.62
N GLN A 662 1.15 22.15 27.24
CA GLN A 662 2.27 22.20 26.29
C GLN A 662 1.80 22.10 24.82
N ASP A 663 0.57 21.65 24.61
CA ASP A 663 -0.25 21.88 23.43
C ASP A 663 -0.40 23.37 23.05
N GLN A 664 -0.50 24.26 24.03
CA GLN A 664 -0.51 25.71 23.83
C GLN A 664 0.84 26.24 23.33
N ASP A 665 1.95 25.69 23.81
CA ASP A 665 3.31 25.96 23.32
C ASP A 665 3.46 25.51 21.86
N ALA A 666 2.90 24.34 21.51
CA ALA A 666 2.88 23.83 20.14
C ALA A 666 2.04 24.72 19.20
N TYR A 667 0.83 25.11 19.62
CA TYR A 667 0.00 26.08 18.87
C TYR A 667 0.73 27.40 18.61
N ASN A 668 1.46 27.91 19.60
CA ASN A 668 2.19 29.18 19.48
C ASN A 668 3.33 29.13 18.44
N SER A 669 3.79 27.94 18.01
CA SER A 669 4.75 27.82 16.92
C SER A 669 4.08 27.77 15.54
N GLU A 670 4.35 28.81 14.74
CA GLU A 670 4.06 28.86 13.30
C GLU A 670 4.63 27.62 12.56
N LYS A 671 5.88 27.24 12.85
CA LYS A 671 6.53 26.08 12.22
C LYS A 671 5.89 24.74 12.62
N PHE A 672 5.30 24.65 13.81
CA PHE A 672 4.56 23.45 14.19
C PHE A 672 3.27 23.34 13.39
N ARG A 673 2.40 24.36 13.48
CA ARG A 673 1.10 24.40 12.78
C ARG A 673 1.23 24.21 11.27
N GLU A 674 2.25 24.79 10.64
CA GLU A 674 2.42 24.77 9.19
C GLU A 674 3.14 23.54 8.61
N LYS A 675 3.55 22.56 9.42
CA LYS A 675 4.35 21.42 8.91
C LYS A 675 3.72 20.05 9.13
N GLY A 676 2.58 19.97 9.80
CA GLY A 676 1.83 18.73 10.01
C GLY A 676 2.09 18.10 11.37
N HIS A 677 1.03 17.50 11.90
CA HIS A 677 0.92 16.92 13.26
C HIS A 677 -0.32 16.02 13.35
N ALA A 678 -0.69 15.38 12.23
CA ALA A 678 -1.90 14.58 12.12
C ALA A 678 -1.70 13.14 12.55
N ASP A 679 -0.53 12.57 12.29
CA ASP A 679 -0.23 11.17 12.57
C ASP A 679 0.51 11.01 13.90
N PHE A 680 1.48 11.89 14.19
CA PHE A 680 2.17 11.90 15.48
C PHE A 680 2.27 13.32 16.08
N PHE A 681 2.02 13.43 17.38
CA PHE A 681 2.18 14.66 18.18
C PHE A 681 2.87 14.36 19.52
N LEU A 682 3.85 15.18 19.88
CA LEU A 682 4.39 15.28 21.24
C LEU A 682 4.67 16.75 21.54
N ALA A 683 4.27 17.22 22.73
CA ALA A 683 4.72 18.50 23.27
C ALA A 683 4.95 18.40 24.78
N ALA A 684 6.11 18.87 25.25
CA ALA A 684 6.60 18.76 26.61
C ALA A 684 7.17 20.08 27.14
N LYS A 685 7.40 20.16 28.46
CA LYS A 685 8.04 21.33 29.09
C LYS A 685 9.51 21.41 28.67
N ASP A 686 10.09 22.61 28.67
CA ASP A 686 11.48 22.79 28.21
C ASP A 686 12.51 22.26 29.22
N GLY A 687 13.69 21.86 28.73
CA GLY A 687 14.85 21.52 29.57
C GLY A 687 15.09 20.03 29.88
N HIS A 688 14.38 19.09 29.22
CA HIS A 688 14.72 17.66 29.29
C HIS A 688 16.14 17.38 28.76
N LYS A 689 16.85 16.43 29.39
CA LYS A 689 18.21 16.01 29.02
C LYS A 689 18.30 14.60 28.44
N GLU A 690 17.28 13.80 28.69
CA GLU A 690 17.08 12.46 28.13
C GLU A 690 16.02 12.58 27.02
N PRO A 691 16.08 11.75 25.96
CA PRO A 691 15.01 11.68 24.98
C PRO A 691 13.70 11.23 25.64
N LEU A 692 12.60 11.89 25.28
CA LEU A 692 11.24 11.51 25.63
C LEU A 692 10.67 10.48 24.65
N ALA A 693 11.04 10.61 23.37
CA ALA A 693 10.64 9.64 22.36
C ALA A 693 11.71 9.41 21.29
N ALA A 694 11.61 8.24 20.64
CA ALA A 694 12.34 7.89 19.42
C ALA A 694 11.35 7.37 18.37
N ILE A 695 11.47 7.85 17.13
CA ILE A 695 10.59 7.52 16.00
C ILE A 695 11.44 7.17 14.78
N ILE A 696 11.15 6.03 14.14
CA ILE A 696 11.81 5.54 12.92
C ILE A 696 10.93 5.84 11.70
N GLY A 697 11.53 6.08 10.53
CA GLY A 697 10.83 6.38 9.28
C GLY A 697 10.15 5.18 8.61
N LYS A 698 10.45 3.95 9.06
CA LYS A 698 9.94 2.70 8.50
C LYS A 698 8.70 2.24 9.24
N MET A 699 7.61 2.01 8.51
CA MET A 699 6.35 1.50 9.08
C MET A 699 6.22 -0.02 8.95
N LEU A 700 5.25 -0.58 9.67
CA LEU A 700 4.81 -1.96 9.52
C LEU A 700 4.60 -2.33 8.04
N GLY A 701 4.97 -3.56 7.65
CA GLY A 701 5.02 -3.96 6.24
C GLY A 701 6.29 -3.48 5.49
N GLY A 702 7.21 -2.80 6.18
CA GLY A 702 8.55 -2.46 5.67
C GLY A 702 8.63 -1.25 4.75
N GLY A 703 7.51 -0.56 4.52
CA GLY A 703 7.44 0.64 3.68
C GLY A 703 8.00 1.90 4.36
N ASP A 704 8.27 2.92 3.56
CA ASP A 704 8.54 4.28 4.04
C ASP A 704 7.23 4.89 4.56
N ALA A 705 7.24 5.41 5.80
CA ALA A 705 6.11 6.15 6.37
C ALA A 705 6.02 7.58 5.83
N LYS A 706 7.01 8.04 5.04
CA LYS A 706 7.06 9.32 4.32
C LYS A 706 6.80 10.50 5.26
N TYR A 707 7.30 10.43 6.50
CA TYR A 707 7.02 11.44 7.51
C TYR A 707 7.68 12.78 7.17
N SER A 708 6.88 13.84 7.21
CA SER A 708 7.37 15.22 7.25
C SER A 708 6.68 16.00 8.37
N GLY A 709 7.33 17.06 8.85
CA GLY A 709 6.89 17.67 10.10
C GLY A 709 7.78 18.78 10.66
N SER A 710 7.65 18.97 11.97
CA SER A 710 8.46 19.89 12.76
C SER A 710 9.05 19.20 14.00
N LYS A 711 10.18 19.73 14.48
CA LYS A 711 10.92 19.26 15.66
C LYS A 711 11.26 20.44 16.58
N GLU A 712 11.24 20.20 17.89
CA GLU A 712 11.60 21.15 18.97
C GLU A 712 11.00 22.58 18.80
N LEU A 713 9.77 22.64 18.28
CA LEU A 713 9.00 23.84 17.90
C LEU A 713 9.66 24.77 16.87
N ASN A 714 10.87 24.48 16.38
CA ASN A 714 11.72 25.45 15.68
C ASN A 714 12.38 24.92 14.39
N GLU A 715 12.43 23.60 14.20
CA GLU A 715 13.07 22.93 13.06
C GLU A 715 12.02 22.26 12.18
N ALA A 716 12.28 22.19 10.87
CA ALA A 716 11.46 21.43 9.92
C ALA A 716 12.18 20.14 9.56
N ILE A 717 11.48 19.02 9.55
CA ILE A 717 12.08 17.68 9.43
C ILE A 717 11.38 16.85 8.34
N LYS A 718 12.15 15.97 7.71
CA LYS A 718 11.67 14.77 7.01
C LYS A 718 12.44 13.57 7.56
N ILE A 719 11.75 12.44 7.72
CA ILE A 719 12.37 11.19 8.18
C ILE A 719 12.33 10.21 7.00
N PRO A 720 13.47 9.77 6.44
CA PRO A 720 13.51 8.73 5.41
C PRO A 720 13.27 7.35 6.05
N ALA A 721 12.80 6.37 5.26
CA ALA A 721 12.53 5.00 5.72
C ALA A 721 13.53 4.45 6.76
N ASP A 722 14.80 4.29 6.39
CA ASP A 722 15.85 3.69 7.25
C ASP A 722 16.58 4.71 8.15
N GLY A 723 15.95 5.86 8.40
CA GLY A 723 16.35 6.89 9.36
C GLY A 723 15.35 7.06 10.50
N GLY A 724 15.56 8.07 11.35
CA GLY A 724 14.73 8.33 12.52
C GLY A 724 15.02 9.67 13.19
N VAL A 725 14.42 9.90 14.36
CA VAL A 725 14.61 11.10 15.16
C VAL A 725 14.43 10.82 16.66
N GLN A 726 15.26 11.48 17.49
CA GLN A 726 15.05 11.61 18.94
C GLN A 726 14.35 12.93 19.27
N ILE A 727 13.38 12.89 20.18
CA ILE A 727 12.55 14.03 20.61
C ILE A 727 12.85 14.36 22.07
N TYR A 728 13.17 15.62 22.37
CA TYR A 728 13.44 16.10 23.73
C TYR A 728 12.34 17.02 24.28
N ARG A 729 11.66 17.79 23.41
CA ARG A 729 10.55 18.68 23.82
C ARG A 729 9.32 18.54 22.93
N SER A 730 9.45 18.38 21.62
CA SER A 730 8.28 18.28 20.73
C SER A 730 8.56 17.70 19.35
N ILE A 731 7.53 17.06 18.78
CA ILE A 731 7.45 16.68 17.38
C ILE A 731 6.01 16.87 16.89
N GLY A 732 5.85 17.31 15.66
CA GLY A 732 4.61 17.15 14.90
C GLY A 732 4.96 16.45 13.59
N LEU A 733 4.31 15.33 13.27
CA LEU A 733 4.50 14.60 12.02
C LEU A 733 3.16 14.35 11.30
N THR A 734 3.23 14.37 9.98
CA THR A 734 2.21 13.85 9.06
C THR A 734 2.89 12.95 8.03
N SER A 735 2.23 11.85 7.67
CA SER A 735 2.64 10.91 6.64
C SER A 735 2.12 11.31 5.26
N ASP A 736 2.97 11.26 4.22
CA ASP A 736 2.53 11.34 2.82
C ASP A 736 1.99 9.98 2.29
N VAL A 737 1.76 8.96 3.15
CA VAL A 737 1.17 7.65 2.78
C VAL A 737 -0.37 7.72 2.82
N HIS A 738 -1.01 7.21 1.78
CA HIS A 738 -2.46 7.24 1.60
C HIS A 738 -3.07 5.82 1.56
N VAL A 739 -4.35 5.68 1.94
CA VAL A 739 -5.06 4.40 1.84
C VAL A 739 -5.13 3.96 0.37
N GLY A 740 -4.58 2.77 0.08
CA GLY A 740 -4.42 2.23 -1.27
C GLY A 740 -2.99 2.32 -1.83
N ASP A 741 -2.09 3.08 -1.21
CA ASP A 741 -0.65 3.06 -1.52
C ASP A 741 -0.05 1.66 -1.26
N ALA A 742 1.05 1.34 -1.93
CA ALA A 742 1.75 0.06 -1.75
C ALA A 742 2.18 -0.15 -0.28
N GLU A 743 2.67 0.89 0.38
CA GLU A 743 3.08 0.85 1.79
C GLU A 743 1.88 0.62 2.72
N ALA A 744 0.75 1.31 2.46
CA ALA A 744 -0.50 1.12 3.19
C ALA A 744 -1.06 -0.31 3.07
N ASN A 745 -1.06 -0.85 1.85
CA ASN A 745 -1.53 -2.21 1.57
C ASN A 745 -0.64 -3.28 2.24
N ASN A 746 0.69 -3.08 2.22
CA ASN A 746 1.64 -3.96 2.90
C ASN A 746 1.46 -3.93 4.43
N ALA A 747 1.26 -2.74 5.00
CA ALA A 747 0.96 -2.59 6.42
C ALA A 747 -0.37 -3.28 6.82
N GLN A 748 -1.42 -3.10 6.01
CA GLN A 748 -2.73 -3.73 6.20
C GLN A 748 -2.66 -5.27 6.13
N ALA A 749 -1.82 -5.82 5.26
CA ALA A 749 -1.58 -7.26 5.15
C ALA A 749 -0.83 -7.82 6.38
N ALA A 750 0.18 -7.10 6.88
CA ALA A 750 0.95 -7.48 8.06
C ALA A 750 0.22 -7.24 9.40
N ALA A 751 -0.78 -6.35 9.42
CA ALA A 751 -1.43 -5.93 10.66
C ALA A 751 -2.39 -6.99 11.23
N THR A 752 -2.26 -7.22 12.54
CA THR A 752 -3.19 -8.01 13.36
C THR A 752 -3.97 -7.15 14.36
N THR A 753 -3.51 -5.93 14.62
CA THR A 753 -4.13 -4.94 15.50
C THR A 753 -4.57 -3.72 14.69
N PHE A 754 -5.84 -3.32 14.78
CA PHE A 754 -6.41 -2.21 14.02
C PHE A 754 -6.97 -1.15 14.97
N ILE A 755 -6.47 0.07 14.85
CA ILE A 755 -6.92 1.25 15.62
C ILE A 755 -7.38 2.29 14.61
N THR A 756 -8.67 2.27 14.26
CA THR A 756 -9.18 3.06 13.11
C THR A 756 -10.55 3.70 13.36
N GLY A 757 -10.76 4.89 12.78
CA GLY A 757 -12.04 5.61 12.85
C GLY A 757 -12.36 6.21 14.23
N ASN A 758 -11.46 6.12 15.21
CA ASN A 758 -11.68 6.67 16.55
C ASN A 758 -11.58 8.21 16.56
N TYR A 759 -12.33 8.84 17.46
CA TYR A 759 -12.41 10.29 17.62
C TYR A 759 -12.02 10.72 19.03
N SER A 760 -11.31 11.84 19.11
CA SER A 760 -11.05 12.57 20.34
C SER A 760 -11.33 14.05 20.14
N TRP A 761 -11.97 14.69 21.14
CA TRP A 761 -12.24 16.13 21.11
C TRP A 761 -10.93 16.94 21.09
N ASP A 762 -10.02 16.67 22.03
CA ASP A 762 -8.70 17.30 22.09
C ASP A 762 -7.65 16.48 21.30
N HIS A 763 -6.75 15.75 21.95
CA HIS A 763 -5.63 15.05 21.29
C HIS A 763 -5.81 13.53 21.23
N GLY A 764 -5.01 12.85 20.41
CA GLY A 764 -4.91 11.38 20.40
C GLY A 764 -6.19 10.68 19.96
N GLY A 765 -6.55 10.81 18.67
CA GLY A 765 -7.74 10.13 18.12
C GLY A 765 -7.63 8.60 18.27
N GLY A 766 -6.52 8.01 17.80
CA GLY A 766 -6.19 6.60 18.00
C GLY A 766 -5.66 6.33 19.41
N ILE A 767 -4.53 6.95 19.78
CA ILE A 767 -3.87 6.79 21.09
C ILE A 767 -3.48 8.15 21.68
N MET A 768 -3.78 8.37 22.96
CA MET A 768 -3.18 9.44 23.78
C MET A 768 -2.37 8.83 24.95
N SER A 769 -1.08 9.14 25.06
CA SER A 769 -0.23 8.63 26.15
C SER A 769 0.30 9.72 27.07
N ASN A 770 -0.11 9.66 28.34
CA ASN A 770 0.58 10.30 29.45
C ASN A 770 1.61 9.33 30.10
N GLY A 771 1.49 8.02 29.88
CA GLY A 771 2.38 6.96 30.40
C GLY A 771 3.37 6.44 29.36
N ASP A 772 3.98 5.29 29.62
CA ASP A 772 4.96 4.71 28.69
C ASP A 772 4.27 3.96 27.55
N LEU A 773 4.70 4.23 26.31
CA LEU A 773 4.09 3.71 25.09
C LEU A 773 5.12 3.01 24.19
N TYR A 774 4.81 1.78 23.81
CA TYR A 774 5.65 0.92 22.98
C TYR A 774 4.85 0.49 21.75
N LEU A 775 5.24 0.98 20.58
CA LEU A 775 4.64 0.64 19.29
C LEU A 775 5.65 -0.22 18.52
N GLY A 776 5.51 -1.55 18.64
CA GLY A 776 6.49 -2.54 18.20
C GLY A 776 7.31 -3.16 19.34
N VAL A 777 8.28 -4.00 18.99
CA VAL A 777 9.15 -4.70 19.95
C VAL A 777 10.01 -3.69 20.74
N PRO A 778 10.03 -3.76 22.07
CA PRO A 778 10.96 -2.98 22.91
C PRO A 778 12.39 -3.54 22.78
N ALA A 779 13.27 -2.78 22.13
CA ALA A 779 14.68 -3.11 21.92
C ALA A 779 15.58 -1.86 22.01
N ASP A 780 16.89 -2.07 22.19
CA ASP A 780 17.88 -0.99 22.12
C ASP A 780 17.89 -0.38 20.70
N THR A 781 18.02 0.94 20.61
CA THR A 781 18.00 1.66 19.33
C THR A 781 19.39 2.14 18.97
N TYR A 782 19.89 1.79 17.79
CA TYR A 782 21.24 2.17 17.35
C TYR A 782 21.15 3.30 16.32
N VAL A 783 21.72 4.46 16.69
CA VAL A 783 21.63 5.70 15.90
C VAL A 783 23.02 6.04 15.35
N TYR A 784 23.18 5.85 14.04
CA TYR A 784 24.34 6.30 13.31
C TYR A 784 24.19 7.78 12.90
N PRO A 785 25.25 8.58 13.03
CA PRO A 785 25.22 10.02 12.74
C PRO A 785 25.20 10.30 11.24
N SER A 786 24.75 11.49 10.85
CA SER A 786 24.78 11.96 9.46
C SER A 786 26.16 11.81 8.82
N LEU A 787 26.24 10.88 7.86
CA LEU A 787 27.35 10.70 6.96
C LEU A 787 27.08 11.50 5.68
N LYS A 788 27.92 12.51 5.43
CA LYS A 788 27.85 13.33 4.21
C LYS A 788 29.01 12.98 3.28
N LEU A 789 28.70 12.61 2.04
CA LEU A 789 29.68 12.12 1.07
C LEU A 789 29.72 13.02 -0.17
N LYS A 790 30.93 13.42 -0.58
CA LYS A 790 31.20 14.09 -1.86
C LYS A 790 31.89 13.13 -2.79
N ALA A 791 31.35 12.95 -3.98
CA ALA A 791 31.95 12.19 -5.08
C ALA A 791 31.89 13.02 -6.37
N SER A 792 32.52 12.53 -7.43
CA SER A 792 32.62 13.29 -8.67
C SER A 792 32.61 12.41 -9.92
N LYS A 793 32.05 12.93 -11.01
CA LYS A 793 31.84 12.28 -12.29
C LYS A 793 32.66 12.93 -13.41
N ALA A 794 33.12 12.10 -14.33
CA ALA A 794 33.54 12.46 -15.68
C ALA A 794 32.90 11.54 -16.73
N LEU A 795 32.81 12.05 -17.96
CA LEU A 795 32.53 11.29 -19.17
C LEU A 795 33.68 11.55 -20.15
N LYS A 796 34.37 10.49 -20.58
CA LYS A 796 35.54 10.59 -21.47
C LYS A 796 35.26 10.05 -22.85
N ASN A 797 35.76 10.74 -23.86
CA ASN A 797 35.73 10.29 -25.24
C ASN A 797 36.70 9.11 -25.42
N LYS A 798 36.19 7.91 -25.69
CA LYS A 798 36.98 6.67 -25.79
C LYS A 798 38.07 6.73 -26.88
N GLN A 799 37.95 7.62 -27.86
CA GLN A 799 38.90 7.78 -28.96
C GLN A 799 39.96 8.87 -28.71
N THR A 800 39.67 9.86 -27.86
CA THR A 800 40.58 11.03 -27.65
C THR A 800 41.01 11.24 -26.20
N GLU A 801 40.49 10.44 -25.27
CA GLU A 801 40.68 10.48 -23.80
C GLU A 801 40.31 11.80 -23.11
N LYS A 802 39.78 12.77 -23.87
CA LYS A 802 39.29 14.04 -23.34
C LYS A 802 37.99 13.88 -22.58
N GLU A 803 37.83 14.72 -21.56
CA GLU A 803 36.57 14.88 -20.83
C GLU A 803 35.61 15.75 -21.65
N GLU A 804 34.37 15.30 -21.79
CA GLU A 804 33.26 16.07 -22.35
C GLU A 804 32.50 16.78 -21.23
N MET A 805 31.67 17.78 -21.59
CA MET A 805 30.74 18.39 -20.66
C MET A 805 29.62 17.41 -20.29
N LEU A 806 29.33 17.30 -18.99
CA LEU A 806 28.19 16.54 -18.47
C LEU A 806 26.92 17.40 -18.56
N THR A 807 25.77 16.76 -18.73
CA THR A 807 24.48 17.40 -18.42
C THR A 807 24.10 17.12 -16.97
N LYS A 808 23.39 18.05 -16.33
CA LYS A 808 22.77 17.81 -15.02
C LYS A 808 21.85 16.57 -15.10
N ASP A 809 21.79 15.80 -14.02
CA ASP A 809 20.91 14.64 -13.83
C ASP A 809 21.13 13.46 -14.82
N GLN A 810 22.28 13.42 -15.51
CA GLN A 810 22.63 12.47 -16.57
C GLN A 810 22.94 11.05 -16.06
N PHE A 811 23.66 10.96 -14.94
CA PHE A 811 24.08 9.72 -14.29
C PHE A 811 23.52 9.67 -12.87
N SER A 812 23.17 8.46 -12.41
CA SER A 812 22.57 8.22 -11.09
C SER A 812 23.52 7.35 -10.25
N PHE A 813 23.54 7.59 -8.95
CA PHE A 813 24.48 6.99 -8.01
C PHE A 813 23.75 6.58 -6.74
N ALA A 814 24.20 5.51 -6.09
CA ALA A 814 23.55 4.91 -4.94
C ALA A 814 24.57 4.60 -3.83
N VAL A 815 24.13 4.73 -2.57
CA VAL A 815 24.87 4.33 -1.38
C VAL A 815 24.09 3.23 -0.66
N TYR A 816 24.73 2.09 -0.48
CA TYR A 816 24.21 0.95 0.27
C TYR A 816 24.92 0.84 1.64
N ARG A 817 24.27 0.22 2.63
CA ARG A 817 24.73 0.05 4.03
C ARG A 817 24.74 -1.44 4.39
N LYS A 818 25.81 -1.93 5.02
CA LYS A 818 25.94 -3.35 5.41
C LYS A 818 25.30 -3.60 6.78
N ASP A 819 24.08 -4.15 6.78
CA ASP A 819 23.24 -4.33 7.98
C ASP A 819 23.18 -5.79 8.51
N SER A 820 23.86 -6.74 7.85
CA SER A 820 23.98 -8.13 8.29
C SER A 820 25.38 -8.66 8.02
N ASP A 821 25.92 -9.56 8.85
CA ASP A 821 27.16 -10.28 8.56
C ASP A 821 27.11 -11.04 7.22
N THR A 822 25.94 -11.61 6.91
CA THR A 822 25.67 -12.38 5.68
C THR A 822 25.69 -11.53 4.41
N ALA A 823 25.42 -10.24 4.51
CA ALA A 823 25.40 -9.35 3.35
C ALA A 823 26.81 -9.23 2.74
N THR A 824 26.87 -9.28 1.42
CA THR A 824 28.11 -9.18 0.65
C THR A 824 28.27 -7.77 0.07
N ALA A 825 29.48 -7.42 -0.38
CA ALA A 825 29.67 -6.15 -1.06
C ALA A 825 28.87 -6.15 -2.38
N PRO A 826 28.18 -5.04 -2.72
CA PRO A 826 27.59 -4.87 -4.05
C PRO A 826 28.60 -5.17 -5.15
N SER A 827 28.14 -5.74 -6.26
CA SER A 827 29.02 -6.24 -7.31
C SER A 827 28.40 -6.19 -8.70
N TRP A 828 29.28 -6.17 -9.71
CA TRP A 828 28.93 -6.12 -11.12
C TRP A 828 29.38 -7.39 -11.83
N LYS A 829 28.44 -8.06 -12.50
CA LYS A 829 28.71 -9.23 -13.36
C LYS A 829 28.30 -8.88 -14.78
N ASN A 830 29.27 -8.34 -15.54
CA ASN A 830 29.00 -7.53 -16.73
C ASN A 830 28.06 -6.37 -16.33
N ASP A 831 26.99 -6.13 -17.08
CA ASP A 831 26.01 -5.07 -16.82
C ASP A 831 24.93 -5.48 -15.80
N SER A 832 25.03 -6.68 -15.21
CA SER A 832 24.15 -7.13 -14.14
C SER A 832 24.67 -6.69 -12.78
N PHE A 833 23.91 -5.85 -12.09
CA PHE A 833 24.17 -5.45 -10.70
C PHE A 833 23.65 -6.49 -9.70
N SER A 834 24.28 -6.53 -8.52
CA SER A 834 23.71 -7.05 -7.28
C SER A 834 24.13 -6.12 -6.14
N ASP A 835 23.19 -5.79 -5.24
CA ASP A 835 23.42 -5.04 -4.00
C ASP A 835 24.02 -5.90 -2.88
N GLY A 836 24.12 -7.21 -3.07
CA GLY A 836 24.69 -8.14 -2.09
C GLY A 836 23.89 -8.24 -0.78
N ASP A 837 22.58 -8.01 -0.82
CA ASP A 837 21.70 -7.93 0.36
C ASP A 837 22.05 -6.75 1.31
N CYS A 838 22.68 -5.68 0.80
CA CYS A 838 22.88 -4.42 1.54
C CYS A 838 21.69 -3.46 1.39
N THR A 839 21.38 -2.71 2.45
CA THR A 839 20.26 -1.75 2.48
C THR A 839 20.57 -0.50 1.66
N LEU A 840 19.70 -0.08 0.74
CA LEU A 840 19.83 1.19 0.01
C LEU A 840 19.49 2.37 0.93
N VAL A 841 20.47 3.22 1.25
CA VAL A 841 20.32 4.32 2.23
C VAL A 841 20.46 5.72 1.63
N GLY A 842 20.84 5.83 0.36
CA GLY A 842 20.88 7.12 -0.33
C GLY A 842 21.01 6.97 -1.85
N SER A 843 20.46 7.95 -2.58
CA SER A 843 20.66 8.08 -4.01
C SER A 843 20.88 9.55 -4.40
N ALA A 844 21.64 9.76 -5.47
CA ALA A 844 21.98 11.09 -5.97
C ALA A 844 22.20 11.07 -7.49
N LYS A 845 22.30 12.26 -8.09
CA LYS A 845 22.69 12.45 -9.50
C LYS A 845 23.78 13.51 -9.61
N ASN A 846 24.45 13.59 -10.76
CA ASN A 846 25.48 14.60 -11.01
C ASN A 846 24.89 15.98 -11.34
N ASP A 847 25.57 17.05 -10.90
CA ASP A 847 25.41 18.39 -11.49
C ASP A 847 26.15 18.52 -12.84
N ALA A 848 26.13 19.71 -13.47
CA ALA A 848 26.75 19.92 -14.79
C ALA A 848 28.29 19.92 -14.73
N GLU A 849 28.86 20.28 -13.59
CA GLU A 849 30.28 20.25 -13.26
C GLU A 849 30.77 18.84 -12.90
N GLY A 850 29.82 17.92 -12.68
CA GLY A 850 30.04 16.53 -12.32
C GLY A 850 30.32 16.32 -10.84
N ASN A 851 29.80 17.14 -9.94
CA ASN A 851 29.81 16.86 -8.50
C ASN A 851 28.60 15.99 -8.13
N ILE A 852 28.76 15.18 -7.10
CA ILE A 852 27.73 14.31 -6.53
C ILE A 852 27.80 14.49 -5.01
N THR A 853 26.68 14.81 -4.37
CA THR A 853 26.58 15.00 -2.92
C THR A 853 25.50 14.10 -2.33
N PHE A 854 25.86 13.36 -1.29
CA PHE A 854 24.91 12.63 -0.44
C PHE A 854 24.94 13.24 0.96
N ASP A 855 23.77 13.41 1.55
CA ASP A 855 23.58 13.60 2.99
C ASP A 855 22.61 12.52 3.44
N LEU A 856 23.11 11.51 4.15
CA LEU A 856 22.30 10.33 4.49
C LEU A 856 21.37 10.59 5.71
N GLY A 857 21.48 11.74 6.36
CA GLY A 857 20.77 12.03 7.61
C GLY A 857 21.17 11.08 8.76
N GLU A 858 20.49 11.17 9.90
CA GLU A 858 20.64 10.20 10.98
C GLU A 858 19.99 8.86 10.59
N GLN A 859 20.70 7.76 10.83
CA GLN A 859 20.43 6.44 10.26
C GLN A 859 20.19 5.45 11.41
N PHE A 860 19.03 4.81 11.43
CA PHE A 860 18.58 3.99 12.56
C PHE A 860 18.60 2.51 12.18
N VAL A 861 19.06 1.64 13.09
CA VAL A 861 19.07 0.18 12.90
C VAL A 861 18.67 -0.58 14.17
N ASP A 862 18.07 -1.76 13.98
CA ASP A 862 17.70 -2.69 15.07
C ASP A 862 18.92 -3.32 15.76
N LYS A 863 20.10 -3.34 15.12
CA LYS A 863 21.37 -3.85 15.70
C LYS A 863 22.60 -3.31 14.98
N THR A 864 23.69 -3.08 15.72
CA THR A 864 25.03 -2.87 15.13
C THR A 864 25.68 -4.20 14.76
N VAL A 865 26.09 -4.36 13.49
CA VAL A 865 26.77 -5.59 12.99
C VAL A 865 28.16 -5.76 13.58
N VAL A 866 28.97 -4.70 13.58
CA VAL A 866 30.35 -4.71 14.11
C VAL A 866 30.49 -3.58 15.11
N ALA A 867 30.79 -3.90 16.37
CA ALA A 867 30.88 -2.90 17.44
C ALA A 867 31.83 -1.74 17.06
N ASN A 868 31.32 -0.50 17.16
CA ASN A 868 32.00 0.74 16.78
C ASN A 868 32.44 0.88 15.30
N LYS A 869 31.88 0.09 14.36
CA LYS A 869 32.14 0.22 12.92
C LYS A 869 30.87 0.01 12.08
N ILE A 870 30.75 0.77 11.01
CA ILE A 870 29.79 0.48 9.92
C ILE A 870 30.47 0.58 8.55
N THR A 871 29.99 -0.19 7.58
CA THR A 871 30.45 -0.17 6.19
C THR A 871 29.33 0.27 5.26
N TYR A 872 29.64 1.21 4.37
CA TYR A 872 28.79 1.65 3.26
C TYR A 872 29.45 1.30 1.92
N TYR A 873 28.66 1.31 0.85
CA TYR A 873 29.10 1.01 -0.52
C TYR A 873 28.53 2.04 -1.50
N LEU A 874 29.38 2.86 -2.11
CA LEU A 874 29.00 3.84 -3.12
C LEU A 874 29.25 3.28 -4.54
N VAL A 875 28.22 3.33 -5.39
CA VAL A 875 28.23 2.84 -6.77
C VAL A 875 27.52 3.80 -7.74
N GLU A 876 27.82 3.68 -9.02
CA GLU A 876 27.03 4.26 -10.12
C GLU A 876 25.96 3.27 -10.61
N GLN A 877 24.82 3.77 -11.08
CA GLN A 877 23.77 2.98 -11.70
C GLN A 877 23.85 3.07 -13.23
N THR A 878 23.85 1.93 -13.91
CA THR A 878 23.91 1.83 -15.38
C THR A 878 22.66 2.40 -16.05
N GLY A 879 22.85 3.31 -17.00
CA GLY A 879 21.75 4.03 -17.69
C GLY A 879 21.30 3.45 -19.04
N GLY A 880 21.84 2.31 -19.46
CA GLY A 880 21.37 1.57 -20.66
C GLY A 880 21.78 2.15 -22.03
N ASP A 881 22.60 3.20 -22.09
CA ASP A 881 23.12 3.72 -23.37
C ASP A 881 24.21 2.79 -23.92
N SER A 882 23.98 2.22 -25.11
CA SER A 882 24.91 1.32 -25.80
C SER A 882 26.26 1.94 -26.14
N ASP A 883 26.32 3.27 -26.19
CA ASP A 883 27.51 4.00 -26.60
C ASP A 883 28.39 4.35 -25.39
N ILE A 884 27.93 4.10 -24.16
CA ILE A 884 28.60 4.42 -22.90
C ILE A 884 29.06 3.15 -22.18
N GLU A 885 30.37 3.04 -21.96
CA GLU A 885 30.96 2.11 -20.98
C GLU A 885 30.84 2.76 -19.59
N TYR A 886 30.03 2.17 -18.72
CA TYR A 886 29.78 2.65 -17.36
C TYR A 886 30.90 2.24 -16.38
N ASP A 887 31.08 3.03 -15.33
CA ASP A 887 32.10 2.79 -14.31
C ASP A 887 31.57 1.84 -13.22
N HIS A 888 31.96 0.57 -13.31
CA HIS A 888 31.54 -0.50 -12.39
C HIS A 888 32.41 -0.55 -11.11
N THR A 889 33.10 0.54 -10.76
CA THR A 889 33.86 0.63 -9.50
C THR A 889 32.93 0.69 -8.29
N VAL A 890 33.19 -0.16 -7.29
CA VAL A 890 32.48 -0.20 -6.01
C VAL A 890 33.38 0.41 -4.93
N TYR A 891 32.93 1.49 -4.30
CA TYR A 891 33.67 2.16 -3.22
C TYR A 891 33.17 1.67 -1.86
N GLU A 892 33.94 0.75 -1.24
CA GLU A 892 33.74 0.33 0.15
C GLU A 892 34.21 1.45 1.08
N ILE A 893 33.30 2.01 1.86
CA ILE A 893 33.52 3.14 2.78
C ILE A 893 33.36 2.62 4.21
N GLU A 894 34.46 2.55 4.95
CA GLU A 894 34.48 2.15 6.35
C GLU A 894 34.40 3.39 7.25
N VAL A 895 33.35 3.47 8.07
CA VAL A 895 33.16 4.50 9.09
C VAL A 895 33.46 3.88 10.46
N GLN A 896 34.46 4.43 11.13
CA GLN A 896 34.78 4.11 12.52
C GLN A 896 34.04 5.06 13.44
N LEU A 897 33.51 4.52 14.54
CA LEU A 897 32.55 5.19 15.42
C LEU A 897 33.04 5.22 16.88
N THR A 898 32.33 5.95 17.72
CA THR A 898 32.36 5.82 19.18
C THR A 898 30.94 5.90 19.69
N ASP A 899 30.53 4.87 20.44
CA ASP A 899 29.24 4.77 21.09
C ASP A 899 29.09 5.78 22.24
N ASN A 900 27.85 6.27 22.43
CA ASN A 900 27.45 7.10 23.57
C ASN A 900 26.06 6.62 24.00
N GLU A 901 26.03 5.53 24.78
CA GLU A 901 24.81 4.97 25.35
C GLU A 901 24.07 6.02 26.19
N THR A 902 22.77 6.13 25.99
CA THR A 902 21.88 7.00 26.77
C THR A 902 20.64 6.21 27.14
N LEU A 903 20.31 6.14 28.44
CA LEU A 903 19.10 5.44 28.90
C LEU A 903 17.86 6.12 28.28
N LEU A 904 17.13 5.37 27.46
CA LEU A 904 15.83 5.80 26.96
C LEU A 904 14.78 5.53 28.03
N MET A 905 14.49 4.26 28.34
CA MET A 905 13.45 3.91 29.32
C MET A 905 13.66 2.53 29.97
N ASN A 906 12.77 2.14 30.88
CA ASN A 906 12.87 0.93 31.68
C ASN A 906 11.68 -0.01 31.37
N VAL A 907 11.91 -1.00 30.50
CA VAL A 907 10.88 -1.93 30.04
C VAL A 907 10.74 -3.13 30.98
N PRO A 908 9.54 -3.71 31.16
CA PRO A 908 9.41 -4.97 31.87
C PRO A 908 10.28 -6.03 31.20
N LYS A 909 11.03 -6.78 32.00
CA LYS A 909 11.73 -7.97 31.52
C LYS A 909 10.67 -8.99 31.08
N LYS A 910 10.81 -9.52 29.86
CA LYS A 910 9.87 -10.46 29.22
C LYS A 910 9.38 -11.58 30.14
N ASP A 911 10.27 -12.11 30.98
CA ASP A 911 10.01 -13.27 31.86
C ASP A 911 9.86 -12.90 33.35
N ASP A 912 9.93 -11.62 33.73
CA ASP A 912 9.58 -11.10 35.07
C ASP A 912 9.23 -9.60 34.96
N SER A 913 7.96 -9.26 34.76
CA SER A 913 7.47 -7.90 34.50
C SER A 913 7.74 -6.87 35.63
N SER A 914 8.17 -7.34 36.81
CA SER A 914 8.60 -6.47 37.92
C SER A 914 10.08 -6.11 37.91
N GLN A 915 10.91 -6.90 37.22
CA GLN A 915 12.27 -6.51 36.89
C GLN A 915 12.18 -5.64 35.64
N ASN A 916 12.83 -4.48 35.64
CA ASN A 916 12.99 -3.71 34.43
C ASN A 916 14.33 -4.01 33.78
N VAL A 917 14.33 -4.10 32.45
CA VAL A 917 15.54 -4.02 31.61
C VAL A 917 15.65 -2.55 31.16
N PRO A 918 16.80 -1.90 31.33
CA PRO A 918 17.04 -0.60 30.70
C PRO A 918 17.14 -0.79 29.19
N LEU A 919 16.40 0.02 28.41
CA LEU A 919 16.65 0.21 26.98
C LEU A 919 17.48 1.46 26.77
N TYR A 920 18.50 1.35 25.94
CA TYR A 920 19.41 2.42 25.57
C TYR A 920 19.17 2.89 24.14
N VAL A 921 19.46 4.16 23.89
CA VAL A 921 19.77 4.63 22.54
C VAL A 921 21.29 4.80 22.46
N HIS A 922 21.89 4.09 21.51
CA HIS A 922 23.33 4.11 21.23
C HIS A 922 23.63 5.22 20.22
N ASN A 923 24.12 6.36 20.71
CA ASN A 923 24.36 7.55 19.89
C ASN A 923 25.79 7.54 19.36
N TYR A 924 25.97 7.00 18.16
CA TYR A 924 27.30 6.90 17.57
C TYR A 924 27.83 8.25 17.07
N THR A 925 29.14 8.42 17.16
CA THR A 925 29.86 9.60 16.66
C THR A 925 31.00 9.16 15.73
N ILE A 926 31.18 9.83 14.58
CA ILE A 926 32.23 9.47 13.62
C ILE A 926 33.61 9.86 14.18
N THR A 927 34.50 8.87 14.33
CA THR A 927 35.90 9.11 14.69
C THR A 927 36.80 9.22 13.47
N SER A 928 36.56 8.40 12.43
CA SER A 928 37.21 8.50 11.14
C SER A 928 36.39 7.82 10.04
N VAL A 929 36.61 8.21 8.78
CA VAL A 929 36.07 7.53 7.61
C VAL A 929 37.22 7.19 6.68
N SER A 930 37.23 6.00 6.11
CA SER A 930 38.20 5.58 5.10
C SER A 930 37.50 4.92 3.91
N ALA A 931 38.15 4.86 2.75
CA ALA A 931 37.57 4.27 1.55
C ALA A 931 38.54 3.36 0.78
N THR A 932 37.98 2.36 0.09
CA THR A 932 38.67 1.44 -0.81
C THR A 932 37.83 1.22 -2.06
N GLY A 933 38.35 1.56 -3.23
CA GLY A 933 37.72 1.26 -4.51
C GLY A 933 38.06 -0.15 -5.00
N ARG A 934 37.07 -0.89 -5.50
CA ARG A 934 37.24 -2.18 -6.19
C ARG A 934 36.67 -2.11 -7.59
N SER A 935 37.45 -2.51 -8.59
CA SER A 935 37.05 -2.54 -10.01
C SER A 935 37.57 -3.83 -10.64
N GLY A 936 36.68 -4.81 -10.80
CA GLY A 936 37.06 -6.19 -11.08
C GLY A 936 38.04 -6.72 -10.02
N ASP A 937 39.08 -7.44 -10.45
CA ASP A 937 40.13 -7.94 -9.55
C ASP A 937 41.03 -6.84 -8.94
N THR A 938 40.88 -5.57 -9.36
CA THR A 938 41.72 -4.46 -8.90
C THR A 938 41.15 -3.82 -7.64
N THR A 939 41.89 -3.89 -6.53
CA THR A 939 41.55 -3.19 -5.28
C THR A 939 42.53 -2.05 -5.01
N LYS A 940 42.02 -0.85 -4.65
CA LYS A 940 42.80 0.35 -4.35
C LYS A 940 42.31 1.02 -3.07
N ALA A 941 43.13 0.99 -2.02
CA ALA A 941 42.90 1.78 -0.82
C ALA A 941 43.11 3.28 -1.12
N LEU A 942 42.20 4.11 -0.61
CA LEU A 942 42.24 5.58 -0.76
C LEU A 942 42.73 6.25 0.53
N GLY A 943 42.60 5.55 1.66
CA GLY A 943 43.04 6.01 2.98
C GLY A 943 41.92 6.67 3.78
N THR A 944 42.29 7.31 4.89
CA THR A 944 41.39 8.09 5.75
C THR A 944 41.06 9.43 5.08
N MET A 945 39.80 9.83 5.12
CA MET A 945 39.30 11.07 4.53
C MET A 945 39.12 12.15 5.60
N GLU A 946 39.57 13.37 5.31
CA GLU A 946 39.28 14.54 6.14
C GLU A 946 37.85 15.04 5.88
N ARG A 947 37.24 15.64 6.91
CA ARG A 947 35.90 16.25 6.82
C ARG A 947 36.03 17.73 6.49
N ASP A 948 35.34 18.20 5.46
CA ASP A 948 35.37 19.61 5.08
C ASP A 948 34.53 20.52 6.02
N SER A 949 34.58 21.83 5.77
CA SER A 949 33.86 22.85 6.54
C SER A 949 32.33 22.78 6.44
N GLU A 950 31.79 22.05 5.46
CA GLU A 950 30.36 21.81 5.27
C GLU A 950 29.91 20.46 5.87
N GLY A 951 30.86 19.64 6.33
CA GLY A 951 30.64 18.34 6.97
C GLY A 951 30.87 17.13 6.07
N TYR A 952 31.31 17.29 4.82
CA TYR A 952 31.44 16.21 3.85
C TYR A 952 32.81 15.53 3.88
N TYR A 953 32.80 14.21 3.67
CA TYR A 953 33.97 13.39 3.35
C TYR A 953 34.04 13.18 1.84
N SER A 954 35.18 13.47 1.21
CA SER A 954 35.31 13.45 -0.25
C SER A 954 36.00 12.17 -0.75
N ILE A 955 35.29 11.36 -1.55
CA ILE A 955 35.78 10.11 -2.14
C ILE A 955 36.69 10.43 -3.34
N ILE A 956 37.94 10.84 -3.06
CA ILE A 956 38.91 11.33 -4.05
C ILE A 956 39.97 10.27 -4.35
N ASP A 957 40.25 10.03 -5.63
CA ASP A 957 41.43 9.27 -6.05
C ASP A 957 42.71 10.10 -5.82
N SER A 958 43.68 9.55 -5.10
CA SER A 958 44.96 10.18 -4.76
C SER A 958 45.82 10.62 -5.96
N ASN A 959 45.49 10.20 -7.19
CA ASN A 959 46.06 10.72 -8.43
C ASN A 959 45.33 11.98 -8.98
N ALA A 960 44.46 12.61 -8.18
CA ALA A 960 43.58 13.73 -8.57
C ALA A 960 42.58 13.38 -9.69
N GLY A 961 42.14 12.11 -9.74
CA GLY A 961 41.09 11.65 -10.64
C GLY A 961 39.68 11.93 -10.10
N LYS A 962 38.71 12.08 -11.02
CA LYS A 962 37.27 12.05 -10.72
C LYS A 962 36.87 10.66 -10.21
N THR A 963 35.94 10.59 -9.26
CA THR A 963 35.55 9.35 -8.55
C THR A 963 34.98 8.29 -9.49
N PHE A 964 34.11 8.69 -10.42
CA PHE A 964 33.56 7.82 -11.46
C PHE A 964 33.89 8.39 -12.84
N THR A 965 34.30 7.57 -13.79
CA THR A 965 34.70 7.98 -15.15
C THR A 965 34.15 7.03 -16.22
N ASN A 966 33.03 7.39 -16.82
CA ASN A 966 32.49 6.64 -17.97
C ASN A 966 33.31 6.92 -19.23
N LYS A 967 33.28 6.00 -20.19
CA LYS A 967 33.85 6.22 -21.54
C LYS A 967 32.75 6.10 -22.59
N TYR A 968 32.56 7.11 -23.43
CA TYR A 968 31.61 7.00 -24.54
C TYR A 968 32.31 6.85 -25.89
N THR A 969 31.65 6.17 -26.82
CA THR A 969 32.10 5.97 -28.20
C THR A 969 31.29 6.88 -29.14
N PRO A 970 31.89 7.91 -29.77
CA PRO A 970 31.16 8.83 -30.63
C PRO A 970 30.50 8.12 -31.83
N TYR A 971 29.16 8.13 -31.90
CA TYR A 971 28.44 7.61 -33.06
C TYR A 971 28.73 8.45 -34.31
N THR A 972 29.19 7.80 -35.37
CA THR A 972 29.44 8.41 -36.67
C THR A 972 28.90 7.51 -37.77
N SER A 973 28.42 8.10 -38.85
CA SER A 973 28.01 7.35 -40.03
C SER A 973 28.31 8.08 -41.34
N SER A 974 28.53 7.29 -42.38
CA SER A 974 28.83 7.78 -43.73
C SER A 974 28.20 6.87 -44.79
N GLY A 975 28.08 7.38 -46.01
CA GLY A 975 27.58 6.62 -47.15
C GLY A 975 27.73 7.41 -48.44
N SER A 976 27.46 6.78 -49.58
CA SER A 976 27.61 7.44 -50.88
C SER A 976 26.74 6.83 -51.97
N TRP A 977 26.60 7.57 -53.07
CA TRP A 977 25.97 7.10 -54.29
C TRP A 977 26.69 7.67 -55.52
N THR A 978 26.59 6.98 -56.65
CA THR A 978 27.26 7.37 -57.91
C THR A 978 26.22 7.87 -58.91
N PRO A 979 26.24 9.15 -59.30
CA PRO A 979 25.39 9.65 -60.38
C PRO A 979 25.78 8.99 -61.71
N LYS A 980 24.79 8.65 -62.54
CA LYS A 980 24.99 8.04 -63.88
C LYS A 980 24.04 8.68 -64.89
N ALA A 981 24.48 8.85 -66.13
CA ALA A 981 23.64 9.29 -67.23
C ALA A 981 24.06 8.65 -68.56
N THR A 982 23.11 8.37 -69.44
CA THR A 982 23.33 7.71 -70.73
C THR A 982 23.27 8.71 -71.88
N LYS A 983 24.32 8.76 -72.70
CA LYS A 983 24.34 9.49 -73.97
C LYS A 983 23.96 8.54 -75.11
N VAL A 984 23.07 8.97 -76.01
CA VAL A 984 22.65 8.23 -77.21
C VAL A 984 22.78 9.10 -78.45
N VAL A 985 23.17 8.50 -79.58
CA VAL A 985 23.25 9.17 -80.89
C VAL A 985 22.43 8.45 -81.95
N LYS A 986 21.60 9.20 -82.68
CA LYS A 986 20.76 8.71 -83.78
C LYS A 986 21.17 9.36 -85.10
N GLY A 987 21.38 8.55 -86.13
CA GLY A 987 21.69 9.00 -87.50
C GLY A 987 23.15 9.45 -87.75
N GLY A 988 23.98 9.57 -86.71
CA GLY A 988 25.39 9.96 -86.81
C GLY A 988 26.34 9.03 -86.04
N GLU A 989 27.58 9.48 -85.92
CA GLU A 989 28.68 8.83 -85.18
C GLU A 989 28.73 9.34 -83.74
N MET A 990 29.30 8.56 -82.81
CA MET A 990 29.55 9.05 -81.46
C MET A 990 30.74 10.02 -81.47
N LYS A 991 30.52 11.25 -80.97
CA LYS A 991 31.56 12.27 -80.78
C LYS A 991 31.75 12.54 -79.29
N GLU A 992 32.66 13.44 -78.95
CA GLU A 992 33.08 13.73 -77.58
C GLU A 992 32.07 14.66 -76.86
N PHE A 993 30.81 14.23 -76.72
CA PHE A 993 29.73 15.03 -76.12
C PHE A 993 29.90 15.14 -74.61
N THR A 994 29.81 16.36 -74.07
CA THR A 994 29.93 16.62 -72.63
C THR A 994 28.58 16.53 -71.91
N LEU A 995 28.50 15.75 -70.83
CA LEU A 995 27.41 15.79 -69.84
C LEU A 995 27.89 16.52 -68.57
N GLU A 996 27.00 17.33 -67.97
CA GLU A 996 27.25 18.17 -66.80
C GLU A 996 26.34 17.76 -65.63
N PHE A 997 26.90 17.56 -64.43
CA PHE A 997 26.18 17.25 -63.18
C PHE A 997 26.47 18.30 -62.10
N ALA A 998 25.42 18.81 -61.44
CA ALA A 998 25.53 19.84 -60.42
C ALA A 998 24.46 19.69 -59.32
N ASP A 999 24.65 20.35 -58.18
CA ASP A 999 23.63 20.57 -57.14
C ASP A 999 22.68 21.74 -57.48
N ASN A 1000 23.05 22.58 -58.45
CA ASN A 1000 22.38 23.84 -58.77
C ASN A 1000 21.94 23.93 -60.24
N LEU A 1001 20.84 24.66 -60.50
CA LEU A 1001 20.25 24.80 -61.84
C LEU A 1001 21.06 25.67 -62.82
N ALA A 1002 21.97 26.50 -62.32
CA ALA A 1002 22.90 27.25 -63.17
C ALA A 1002 24.02 26.36 -63.74
N PHE A 1003 24.24 25.18 -63.13
CA PHE A 1003 25.39 24.30 -63.37
C PHE A 1003 26.74 24.98 -63.10
N GLU A 1004 26.76 25.91 -62.14
CA GLU A 1004 28.00 26.46 -61.61
C GLU A 1004 28.84 25.33 -60.98
N LYS A 1005 30.13 25.28 -61.35
CA LYS A 1005 31.09 24.25 -60.92
C LYS A 1005 30.65 22.80 -61.21
N ALA A 1006 29.80 22.59 -62.22
CA ALA A 1006 29.32 21.25 -62.58
C ALA A 1006 30.48 20.27 -62.87
N LYS A 1007 30.37 19.05 -62.35
CA LYS A 1007 31.25 17.93 -62.72
C LYS A 1007 30.93 17.51 -64.16
N THR A 1008 31.96 17.35 -64.99
CA THR A 1008 31.80 16.96 -66.40
C THR A 1008 32.27 15.54 -66.66
N VAL A 1009 31.52 14.81 -67.48
CA VAL A 1009 31.94 13.53 -68.08
C VAL A 1009 31.69 13.61 -69.58
N LYS A 1010 32.44 12.84 -70.38
CA LYS A 1010 32.34 12.86 -71.84
C LYS A 1010 32.23 11.47 -72.43
N THR A 1011 31.57 11.36 -73.58
CA THR A 1011 31.57 10.13 -74.38
C THR A 1011 32.88 9.90 -75.11
N GLN A 1012 33.25 8.62 -75.27
CA GLN A 1012 34.39 8.21 -76.09
C GLN A 1012 34.01 8.29 -77.58
N ILE A 1013 34.89 8.91 -78.37
CA ILE A 1013 34.76 9.04 -79.82
C ILE A 1013 34.74 7.65 -80.47
N ASP A 1014 33.86 7.46 -81.45
CA ASP A 1014 33.66 6.23 -82.25
C ASP A 1014 33.35 4.94 -81.44
N GLY A 1015 33.08 5.07 -80.13
CA GLY A 1015 32.49 4.01 -79.31
C GLY A 1015 31.00 3.79 -79.60
N ASP A 1016 30.36 2.93 -78.81
CA ASP A 1016 28.96 2.55 -79.00
C ASP A 1016 28.00 3.74 -79.11
N LYS A 1017 26.93 3.58 -79.90
CA LYS A 1017 25.89 4.61 -80.12
C LYS A 1017 25.06 4.95 -78.85
N THR A 1018 25.29 4.20 -77.78
CA THR A 1018 24.76 4.38 -76.43
C THR A 1018 25.91 4.20 -75.45
N GLN A 1019 26.19 5.19 -74.60
CA GLN A 1019 27.22 5.12 -73.55
C GLN A 1019 26.67 5.61 -72.22
N THR A 1020 26.73 4.78 -71.19
CA THR A 1020 26.36 5.16 -69.81
C THR A 1020 27.60 5.66 -69.08
N LEU A 1021 27.61 6.94 -68.72
CA LEU A 1021 28.73 7.62 -68.07
C LEU A 1021 28.44 7.78 -66.57
N PRO A 1022 29.26 7.19 -65.68
CA PRO A 1022 29.24 7.50 -64.26
C PRO A 1022 30.01 8.79 -63.97
N PHE A 1023 29.48 9.62 -63.09
CA PHE A 1023 30.18 10.75 -62.49
C PHE A 1023 30.97 10.28 -61.24
N GLU A 1024 31.78 11.16 -60.66
CA GLU A 1024 32.33 10.93 -59.32
C GLU A 1024 31.22 10.75 -58.29
N ALA A 1025 31.43 9.85 -57.32
CA ALA A 1025 30.48 9.61 -56.24
C ALA A 1025 30.22 10.88 -55.39
N VAL A 1026 29.01 10.95 -54.85
CA VAL A 1026 28.57 11.94 -53.88
C VAL A 1026 28.52 11.24 -52.52
N ASN A 1027 29.31 11.74 -51.57
CA ASN A 1027 29.40 11.21 -50.22
C ASN A 1027 28.53 12.04 -49.27
N TYR A 1028 27.97 11.37 -48.25
CA TYR A 1028 27.29 11.99 -47.12
C TYR A 1028 27.92 11.53 -45.81
N GLU A 1029 28.00 12.45 -44.85
CA GLU A 1029 28.31 12.22 -43.44
C GLU A 1029 27.10 12.61 -42.58
N LEU A 1030 26.94 12.01 -41.39
CA LEU A 1030 25.78 12.21 -40.52
C LEU A 1030 25.40 13.68 -40.29
N LYS A 1031 26.39 14.55 -40.04
CA LYS A 1031 26.22 16.00 -39.84
C LYS A 1031 25.54 16.72 -41.02
N GLN A 1032 25.63 16.18 -42.23
CA GLN A 1032 25.01 16.77 -43.42
C GLN A 1032 23.51 16.47 -43.49
N LEU A 1033 23.03 15.43 -42.79
CA LEU A 1033 21.62 15.02 -42.73
C LEU A 1033 20.80 15.83 -41.70
N GLU A 1034 21.45 16.65 -40.89
CA GLU A 1034 20.80 17.55 -39.93
C GLU A 1034 19.78 18.49 -40.61
N GLY A 1035 18.66 18.74 -39.94
CA GLY A 1035 17.55 19.56 -40.46
C GLY A 1035 16.64 18.86 -41.48
N GLY A 1036 16.74 17.54 -41.65
CA GLY A 1036 15.87 16.76 -42.53
C GLY A 1036 14.61 16.16 -41.87
N GLY A 1037 14.50 16.22 -40.54
CA GLY A 1037 13.40 15.68 -39.74
C GLY A 1037 13.91 15.15 -38.41
N THR A 1038 14.44 13.92 -38.42
CA THR A 1038 15.21 13.35 -37.31
C THR A 1038 16.64 13.88 -37.26
N THR A 1039 17.20 13.99 -36.05
CA THR A 1039 18.58 14.46 -35.78
C THR A 1039 19.36 13.40 -35.01
N GLY A 1040 20.65 13.24 -35.30
CA GLY A 1040 21.49 12.21 -34.68
C GLY A 1040 21.30 10.81 -35.31
N ARG A 1041 21.46 9.74 -34.52
CA ARG A 1041 21.28 8.34 -34.97
C ARG A 1041 19.87 8.16 -35.57
N GLY A 1042 19.79 7.67 -36.82
CA GLY A 1042 18.54 7.59 -37.58
C GLY A 1042 18.11 8.89 -38.31
N ALA A 1043 18.98 9.88 -38.44
CA ALA A 1043 18.74 11.06 -39.28
C ALA A 1043 18.44 10.68 -40.75
N SER A 1044 17.55 11.44 -41.39
CA SER A 1044 17.26 11.31 -42.83
C SER A 1044 17.10 12.69 -43.48
N LYS A 1045 17.59 12.85 -44.71
CA LYS A 1045 17.48 14.11 -45.47
C LYS A 1045 17.40 13.89 -46.97
N THR A 1046 16.63 14.76 -47.63
CA THR A 1046 16.49 14.76 -49.09
C THR A 1046 17.38 15.83 -49.72
N PHE A 1047 18.30 15.41 -50.58
CA PHE A 1047 19.15 16.26 -51.42
C PHE A 1047 18.60 16.31 -52.85
N THR A 1048 18.92 17.38 -53.59
CA THR A 1048 18.53 17.57 -54.99
C THR A 1048 19.75 17.88 -55.83
N TYR A 1049 19.84 17.24 -56.99
CA TYR A 1049 20.88 17.45 -58.00
C TYR A 1049 20.24 17.55 -59.39
N TYR A 1050 21.04 17.95 -60.38
CA TYR A 1050 20.63 18.07 -61.77
C TYR A 1050 21.72 17.52 -62.68
N VAL A 1051 21.32 16.87 -63.78
CA VAL A 1051 22.22 16.48 -64.87
C VAL A 1051 21.66 16.96 -66.20
N ARG A 1052 22.52 17.48 -67.07
CA ARG A 1052 22.19 17.94 -68.43
C ARG A 1052 23.25 17.51 -69.44
N GLU A 1053 22.92 17.61 -70.71
CA GLU A 1053 23.91 17.67 -71.77
C GLU A 1053 24.34 19.12 -72.00
N LYS A 1054 25.63 19.32 -72.30
CA LYS A 1054 26.18 20.63 -72.66
C LYS A 1054 25.84 20.96 -74.10
N ASP A 1055 25.37 22.19 -74.35
CA ASP A 1055 25.01 22.64 -75.69
C ASP A 1055 26.25 23.00 -76.53
N GLU A 1056 26.82 22.00 -77.18
CA GLU A 1056 28.02 22.10 -78.01
C GLU A 1056 27.67 22.24 -79.51
N SER A 1057 26.45 22.72 -79.82
CA SER A 1057 25.94 22.82 -81.21
C SER A 1057 26.71 23.79 -82.11
N SER A 1058 27.56 24.66 -81.55
CA SER A 1058 28.49 25.50 -82.31
C SER A 1058 29.70 24.73 -82.85
N LEU A 1059 30.11 23.66 -82.15
CA LEU A 1059 31.18 22.74 -82.58
C LEU A 1059 30.62 21.62 -83.46
N PHE A 1060 29.43 21.13 -83.12
CA PHE A 1060 28.78 19.98 -83.75
C PHE A 1060 27.49 20.40 -84.47
N SER A 1061 27.58 21.37 -85.39
CA SER A 1061 26.45 22.04 -86.06
C SER A 1061 25.47 21.13 -86.81
N HIS A 1062 25.88 19.92 -87.19
CA HIS A 1062 25.03 18.90 -87.82
C HIS A 1062 24.25 18.04 -86.81
N TYR A 1063 24.50 18.16 -85.50
CA TYR A 1063 23.79 17.43 -84.45
C TYR A 1063 22.80 18.36 -83.72
N LYS A 1064 21.56 17.88 -83.58
CA LYS A 1064 20.57 18.47 -82.66
C LYS A 1064 20.74 17.85 -81.27
N PHE A 1065 21.04 18.70 -80.29
CA PHE A 1065 21.30 18.33 -78.90
C PHE A 1065 20.01 18.10 -78.07
N ASP A 1066 20.07 17.24 -77.05
CA ASP A 1066 18.96 17.05 -76.09
C ASP A 1066 19.03 18.10 -74.98
N LYS A 1067 18.30 19.21 -75.15
CA LYS A 1067 18.28 20.36 -74.21
C LYS A 1067 17.51 20.10 -72.90
N SER A 1068 17.34 18.85 -72.53
CA SER A 1068 16.67 18.47 -71.29
C SER A 1068 17.60 18.62 -70.08
N VAL A 1069 16.98 18.83 -68.92
CA VAL A 1069 17.64 18.82 -67.62
C VAL A 1069 16.90 17.84 -66.74
N TYR A 1070 17.57 16.75 -66.35
CA TYR A 1070 17.02 15.79 -65.42
C TYR A 1070 17.29 16.25 -63.99
N LYS A 1071 16.25 16.33 -63.16
CA LYS A 1071 16.38 16.49 -61.71
C LYS A 1071 16.59 15.11 -61.09
N LEU A 1072 17.53 14.99 -60.15
CA LEU A 1072 17.73 13.81 -59.30
C LEU A 1072 17.39 14.19 -57.86
N THR A 1073 16.64 13.31 -57.18
CA THR A 1073 16.24 13.47 -55.78
C THR A 1073 16.84 12.31 -55.00
N VAL A 1074 17.58 12.61 -53.93
CA VAL A 1074 18.33 11.61 -53.16
C VAL A 1074 17.90 11.66 -51.70
N VAL A 1075 17.26 10.60 -51.22
CA VAL A 1075 16.98 10.42 -49.78
C VAL A 1075 18.16 9.68 -49.17
N ALA A 1076 18.93 10.37 -48.33
CA ALA A 1076 20.03 9.80 -47.56
C ALA A 1076 19.55 9.56 -46.12
N THR A 1077 19.68 8.34 -45.62
CA THR A 1077 19.16 7.94 -44.30
C THR A 1077 20.19 7.11 -43.54
N ASP A 1078 20.51 7.52 -42.32
CA ASP A 1078 21.32 6.74 -41.38
C ASP A 1078 20.60 5.45 -40.97
N ASN A 1079 21.29 4.31 -41.08
CA ASN A 1079 20.72 2.99 -40.84
C ASN A 1079 20.77 2.53 -39.36
N THR A 1080 21.05 3.46 -38.43
CA THR A 1080 21.34 3.24 -37.00
C THR A 1080 22.53 2.32 -36.69
N LYS A 1081 23.29 1.89 -37.70
CA LYS A 1081 24.44 0.96 -37.62
C LYS A 1081 25.69 1.52 -38.30
N GLY A 1082 25.85 2.85 -38.33
CA GLY A 1082 27.04 3.53 -38.86
C GLY A 1082 27.09 3.70 -40.39
N THR A 1083 26.02 3.44 -41.14
CA THR A 1083 25.99 3.59 -42.62
C THR A 1083 24.81 4.42 -43.10
N ILE A 1084 25.04 5.31 -44.08
CA ILE A 1084 24.00 6.14 -44.70
C ILE A 1084 23.55 5.51 -46.02
N ASN A 1085 22.33 4.99 -46.03
CA ASN A 1085 21.68 4.42 -47.22
C ASN A 1085 21.16 5.54 -48.13
N CYS A 1086 21.42 5.45 -49.43
CA CYS A 1086 21.03 6.45 -50.42
C CYS A 1086 19.99 5.89 -51.40
N LYS A 1087 18.73 6.33 -51.30
CA LYS A 1087 17.69 6.04 -52.31
C LYS A 1087 17.60 7.19 -53.31
N VAL A 1088 17.72 6.89 -54.61
CA VAL A 1088 17.82 7.90 -55.67
C VAL A 1088 16.70 7.74 -56.71
N THR A 1089 15.98 8.83 -56.97
CA THR A 1089 15.05 8.94 -58.10
C THR A 1089 15.45 10.07 -59.04
N TYR A 1090 14.93 10.06 -60.27
CA TYR A 1090 15.16 11.09 -61.26
C TYR A 1090 13.94 11.37 -62.15
N ARG A 1091 13.83 12.60 -62.67
CA ARG A 1091 12.73 13.05 -63.52
C ARG A 1091 13.22 13.94 -64.66
N LYS A 1092 12.71 13.74 -65.88
CA LYS A 1092 13.06 14.57 -67.05
C LYS A 1092 12.33 15.92 -66.96
N GLY A 1093 13.04 17.00 -67.27
CA GLY A 1093 12.52 18.36 -67.35
C GLY A 1093 13.33 19.23 -68.30
N THR A 1094 13.11 20.53 -68.25
CA THR A 1094 13.85 21.57 -68.98
C THR A 1094 14.08 22.77 -68.07
N VAL A 1095 15.03 23.65 -68.42
CA VAL A 1095 15.23 24.94 -67.74
C VAL A 1095 14.86 26.07 -68.69
N GLY A 1096 14.00 26.98 -68.23
CA GLY A 1096 13.56 28.14 -69.00
C GLY A 1096 14.60 29.25 -69.09
N SER A 1097 14.35 30.24 -69.95
CA SER A 1097 15.14 31.48 -70.02
C SER A 1097 15.03 32.36 -68.77
N ASP A 1098 14.12 32.02 -67.86
CA ASP A 1098 13.97 32.58 -66.51
C ASP A 1098 14.81 31.82 -65.44
N GLY A 1099 15.59 30.82 -65.85
CA GLY A 1099 16.41 29.98 -64.96
C GLY A 1099 15.61 28.95 -64.16
N LYS A 1100 14.28 28.85 -64.35
CA LYS A 1100 13.44 27.91 -63.60
C LYS A 1100 13.35 26.56 -64.29
N TRP A 1101 13.45 25.50 -63.50
CA TRP A 1101 13.22 24.13 -63.96
C TRP A 1101 11.73 23.83 -64.05
N LYS A 1102 11.33 23.08 -65.09
CA LYS A 1102 9.96 22.61 -65.33
C LYS A 1102 9.98 21.15 -65.74
N ASP A 1103 9.08 20.36 -65.14
CA ASP A 1103 8.86 18.96 -65.47
C ASP A 1103 8.51 18.74 -66.95
N ALA A 1104 9.03 17.66 -67.53
CA ALA A 1104 8.65 17.13 -68.84
C ALA A 1104 8.04 15.72 -68.75
N ASN A 1105 8.23 15.03 -67.62
CA ASN A 1105 7.59 13.77 -67.26
C ASN A 1105 6.74 13.97 -66.00
N SER A 1106 5.60 13.28 -65.88
CA SER A 1106 4.69 13.36 -64.72
C SER A 1106 5.05 12.45 -63.54
N ALA A 1107 6.08 11.61 -63.66
CA ALA A 1107 6.49 10.64 -62.65
C ALA A 1107 8.01 10.55 -62.52
N ASP A 1108 8.47 10.29 -61.29
CA ASP A 1108 9.85 9.95 -60.97
C ASP A 1108 10.18 8.50 -61.34
N HIS A 1109 11.43 8.27 -61.73
CA HIS A 1109 11.99 6.96 -62.05
C HIS A 1109 13.07 6.64 -61.02
N GLU A 1110 13.15 5.42 -60.51
CA GLU A 1110 14.29 5.01 -59.67
C GLU A 1110 15.57 4.89 -60.52
N LEU A 1111 16.69 5.39 -60.00
CA LEU A 1111 17.99 5.32 -60.66
C LEU A 1111 18.57 3.90 -60.46
N THR A 1112 18.67 3.15 -61.54
CA THR A 1112 19.27 1.80 -61.55
C THR A 1112 20.17 1.63 -62.78
N ASP A 1113 20.95 0.56 -62.85
CA ASP A 1113 21.83 0.32 -64.02
C ASP A 1113 21.08 0.14 -65.35
N ALA A 1114 19.78 -0.17 -65.31
CA ALA A 1114 18.88 -0.23 -66.46
C ALA A 1114 18.04 1.04 -66.67
N SER A 1115 18.09 2.01 -65.75
CA SER A 1115 17.20 3.18 -65.67
C SER A 1115 18.00 4.42 -65.25
N THR A 1116 18.49 5.20 -66.23
CA THR A 1116 19.25 6.43 -65.98
C THR A 1116 18.78 7.62 -66.85
N PRO A 1117 19.05 8.87 -66.42
CA PRO A 1117 18.93 10.07 -67.25
C PRO A 1117 19.54 9.88 -68.65
N THR A 1118 18.73 9.99 -69.72
CA THR A 1118 19.15 9.64 -71.09
C THR A 1118 19.02 10.81 -72.07
N PHE A 1119 20.14 11.21 -72.68
CA PHE A 1119 20.26 12.35 -73.59
C PHE A 1119 20.45 11.90 -75.04
N ILE A 1120 19.55 12.27 -75.96
CA ILE A 1120 19.54 11.72 -77.34
C ILE A 1120 19.85 12.78 -78.40
N ASN A 1121 21.04 12.72 -79.01
CA ASN A 1121 21.39 13.58 -80.15
C ASN A 1121 20.94 12.98 -81.48
N THR A 1122 20.54 13.84 -82.41
CA THR A 1122 20.12 13.42 -83.76
C THR A 1122 20.89 14.19 -84.84
N TYR A 1123 21.52 13.47 -85.77
CA TYR A 1123 22.27 14.05 -86.89
C TYR A 1123 21.35 14.49 -88.04
N SER A 1124 21.73 15.55 -88.76
CA SER A 1124 20.91 16.22 -89.78
C SER A 1124 21.64 16.37 -91.11
N THR A 1125 20.99 15.98 -92.21
CA THR A 1125 21.52 16.04 -93.58
C THR A 1125 20.60 16.84 -94.51
N SER A 1126 21.05 18.02 -94.94
CA SER A 1126 20.38 18.81 -95.98
C SER A 1126 21.37 19.68 -96.78
N LEU A 1127 21.10 19.84 -98.08
CA LEU A 1127 21.90 20.62 -99.03
C LEU A 1127 20.95 21.44 -99.92
N PRO A 1128 21.04 22.79 -99.93
CA PRO A 1128 20.33 23.64 -100.90
C PRO A 1128 21.09 23.69 -102.25
N LEU A 1129 20.35 23.78 -103.37
CA LEU A 1129 20.92 23.73 -104.72
C LEU A 1129 20.41 24.89 -105.61
N SER A 1130 21.25 25.87 -105.90
CA SER A 1130 21.04 26.91 -106.94
C SER A 1130 22.36 27.63 -107.26
N GLY A 1131 22.65 28.12 -108.49
CA GLY A 1131 22.08 27.85 -109.82
C GLY A 1131 23.17 27.26 -110.74
N MET A 1132 22.86 26.62 -111.87
CA MET A 1132 22.37 27.22 -113.15
C MET A 1132 23.23 28.36 -113.73
N SER A 1133 23.45 28.28 -115.05
CA SER A 1133 23.92 29.36 -115.94
C SER A 1133 25.37 29.85 -115.80
N GLY A 1134 26.32 28.92 -115.93
CA GLY A 1134 27.69 29.22 -116.41
C GLY A 1134 28.13 28.27 -117.51
N VAL A 1135 27.91 26.96 -117.32
CA VAL A 1135 28.33 25.88 -118.23
C VAL A 1135 27.35 25.68 -119.40
N THR A 1136 26.90 26.77 -120.02
CA THR A 1136 25.95 26.78 -121.15
C THR A 1136 26.65 26.65 -122.51
N LEU A 1137 27.90 26.16 -122.54
CA LEU A 1137 28.80 26.24 -123.70
C LEU A 1137 29.53 24.93 -124.06
N THR A 1138 28.97 23.76 -123.74
CA THR A 1138 29.59 22.48 -124.19
C THR A 1138 28.59 21.42 -124.64
N TYR A 1139 27.41 21.28 -124.03
CA TYR A 1139 26.46 20.22 -124.42
C TYR A 1139 25.31 20.64 -125.36
N LEU A 1140 24.90 21.91 -125.37
CA LEU A 1140 24.14 22.46 -126.51
C LEU A 1140 25.00 22.57 -127.78
N ALA A 1141 26.34 22.64 -127.63
CA ALA A 1141 27.28 22.45 -128.72
C ALA A 1141 27.40 20.98 -129.19
N GLY A 1142 26.92 20.00 -128.42
CA GLY A 1142 26.91 18.58 -128.82
C GLY A 1142 25.75 18.25 -129.77
N ALA A 1143 24.51 18.52 -129.35
CA ALA A 1143 23.32 18.13 -130.11
C ALA A 1143 23.15 18.89 -131.44
N ALA A 1144 23.47 20.20 -131.45
CA ALA A 1144 23.43 21.01 -132.66
C ALA A 1144 24.46 20.54 -133.71
N VAL A 1145 25.62 20.04 -133.27
CA VAL A 1145 26.68 19.53 -134.15
C VAL A 1145 26.35 18.14 -134.70
N LEU A 1146 25.67 17.27 -133.94
CA LEU A 1146 25.27 15.94 -134.45
C LEU A 1146 24.05 15.96 -135.38
N CYS A 1147 23.07 16.83 -135.15
CA CYS A 1147 22.00 17.04 -136.14
C CYS A 1147 22.55 17.73 -137.40
N ALA A 1148 23.53 18.63 -137.27
CA ALA A 1148 24.29 19.12 -138.41
C ALA A 1148 25.02 17.97 -139.14
N ALA A 1149 25.72 17.08 -138.45
CA ALA A 1149 26.41 15.94 -139.07
C ALA A 1149 25.45 15.01 -139.85
N ALA A 1150 24.29 14.70 -139.28
CA ALA A 1150 23.27 13.85 -139.93
C ALA A 1150 22.69 14.50 -141.21
N ALA A 1151 22.36 15.79 -141.18
CA ALA A 1151 21.85 16.51 -142.35
C ALA A 1151 22.96 16.84 -143.38
N TRP A 1152 24.18 17.09 -142.93
CA TRP A 1152 25.35 17.40 -143.79
C TRP A 1152 25.79 16.18 -144.60
N MET A 1153 25.76 14.98 -144.01
CA MET A 1153 25.90 13.72 -144.76
C MET A 1153 24.75 13.48 -145.75
N HIS A 1154 23.59 14.11 -145.58
CA HIS A 1154 22.46 13.95 -146.50
C HIS A 1154 22.47 14.95 -147.68
N ILE A 1155 23.05 16.15 -147.50
CA ILE A 1155 22.99 17.25 -148.50
C ILE A 1155 24.35 17.58 -149.14
N ARG A 1156 25.50 17.16 -148.60
CA ARG A 1156 26.79 17.20 -149.33
C ARG A 1156 27.36 15.80 -149.60
N ARG A 1157 26.91 15.25 -150.74
CA ARG A 1157 27.38 14.03 -151.44
C ARG A 1157 26.91 12.71 -150.81
N LYS A 1158 26.39 11.70 -151.52
CA LYS A 1158 26.26 11.45 -152.97
C LYS A 1158 27.44 11.94 -153.83
N ALA A 1159 28.50 11.14 -153.80
CA ALA A 1159 29.77 11.14 -154.58
C ALA A 1159 31.02 11.52 -153.77
N ASN A 1160 32.00 10.65 -153.45
CA ASN A 1160 32.31 9.22 -153.66
C ASN A 1160 33.49 8.94 -152.66
N ALA A 1161 34.02 7.77 -152.24
CA ALA A 1161 33.72 6.33 -152.20
C ALA A 1161 35.04 5.62 -151.72
N LYS A 1162 34.95 4.53 -150.92
CA LYS A 1162 35.95 3.44 -150.63
C LYS A 1162 37.28 3.68 -149.83
N GLY A 1163 37.44 2.94 -148.71
CA GLY A 1163 38.54 1.95 -148.47
C GLY A 1163 39.70 2.26 -147.48
N GLY A 1164 40.04 1.32 -146.57
CA GLY A 1164 41.24 1.32 -145.67
C GLY A 1164 41.22 0.24 -144.56
N GLU A 1165 42.38 -0.20 -144.02
CA GLU A 1165 42.52 -1.34 -143.05
C GLU A 1165 43.68 -1.11 -142.02
N ARG A 1166 43.72 -1.94 -140.93
CA ARG A 1166 44.84 -2.21 -139.95
C ARG A 1166 45.07 -1.20 -138.81
N ARG A 1167 45.19 -1.65 -137.53
CA ARG A 1167 46.27 -2.41 -136.81
C ARG A 1167 47.55 -1.56 -136.66
N GLU A 1168 48.19 -1.47 -135.49
CA GLU A 1168 48.46 -2.54 -134.50
C GLU A 1168 47.67 -2.49 -133.19
#